data_AF-A0A0B8MYV7-F1
#
_entry.id   AF-A0A0B8MYV7-F1
#
_cell.length_a   1.000
_cell.length_b   1.000
_cell.length_c   1.000
_cell.angle_alpha   90.00
_cell.angle_beta   90.00
_cell.angle_gamma   90.00
#
_symmetry.space_group_name_H-M   'P 1'
#
loop_
_entity.id
_entity.type
_entity.pdbx_description
1 polymer ?
#
loop_
_entity_poly.entity_id
_entity_poly.type
_entity_poly.pdbx_seq_one_letter_code
_entity_poly.pdbx_strand_id
1 'polypeptide(L)'
;METPSKKEFQIGWICALPIEAAAAIQMLDENFGILQEQERSDTNTYTLGRIGRHHVVIACLPDGQYGTTSATTVAINMMRTFSDSLRIGLMVGIGGGAPSAEHDIRLGDIVISRPQGSHGGVIQHDMRKINKDGKVHLIGSLNSPPKPMLNALAQMRAAELYDDPQYPRYLQEAIGRNTRTRKNFSRPDDKFDRLFKQEHEHLDDATSCDLCPVIWEEDRFAREDSDPHTHYGTIASGNTLIKNGKIREAIRKETEQQITTILSTVKEIRKDTHSTDATVKKLSQRGDDQEFQIIMNWLTPVNYALQQSDLIARRQEGTGEWLLKSNQFQQWLAQSNQTLFCPGMPGAGKTILTSIVIRYLHDKFGNDPTVGIAYLYCNFRQQHEQKSADLVVSLLKQLAQEQPSVPEAVRNLYNLHKAKQTRPSPDEIRNILHHIAVTYSRIFIIVDALDECQLSYEGREVFLREIFHLQAKAGINIFATSRYIQDIEAKFDQSIRLEIRASDTDVERYLDQKLQDFPSWILKDSSLQTEIKSKIARAVDGMFLLAQLYVDSLARKTTTKAIRIALGELEVLPEAPNDRPKTLDRAYLEAMERIQVQTPEHRELAMQALSWISCAKRRLTSAELQHALAVEVKESLLDPENIADIGFVVSMCAGLVTFDKESDVIRLVHYTTQEYFERNWATWFPNAHTDITEKCVTYLLFQDFEAGCTPTNHDLVERFKSHILYHYAAQNWGYHAVESSIEGGELILDLLKTKSKVSACSQAMLYDGYGLLIERYERLLISGLPYETEMTGMHLAAYFGLSKSTSALLEISPDADAKDYFGRTPLSWAAENGHEAVIKLLLDKNADVEVTDGLGQTPLSQAAINDEYGQTPLSWAAEKGHEAVVKLLLDKNADVDSKDKHGQTPLSWAANHGHEAVVKLLLSKYAGVDSKDYGHGQISG
;
A
#
# COMPACT_ATOMS: atom_id res chain seq x y z
N MET A 1 -45.06 4.52 -11.30
CA MET A 1 -44.32 4.79 -10.05
C MET A 1 -43.03 5.47 -10.46
N GLU A 2 -42.65 6.54 -9.76
CA GLU A 2 -41.37 7.21 -10.00
C GLU A 2 -40.25 6.28 -9.52
N THR A 3 -39.23 6.05 -10.35
CA THR A 3 -38.11 5.19 -9.99
C THR A 3 -37.32 5.87 -8.87
N PRO A 4 -37.06 5.19 -7.73
CA PRO A 4 -36.25 5.75 -6.66
C PRO A 4 -34.87 6.18 -7.15
N SER A 5 -34.25 7.13 -6.45
CA SER A 5 -32.89 7.56 -6.78
C SER A 5 -31.91 6.38 -6.70
N LYS A 6 -30.88 6.35 -7.56
CA LYS A 6 -29.79 5.35 -7.49
C LYS A 6 -29.18 5.24 -6.08
N LYS A 7 -29.21 6.34 -5.31
CA LYS A 7 -28.71 6.42 -3.93
C LYS A 7 -29.52 5.60 -2.91
N GLU A 8 -30.68 5.08 -3.28
CA GLU A 8 -31.53 4.31 -2.38
C GLU A 8 -31.29 2.80 -2.45
N PHE A 9 -30.65 2.30 -3.52
CA PHE A 9 -30.42 0.88 -3.79
C PHE A 9 -29.25 0.32 -2.97
N GLN A 10 -29.56 -0.46 -1.93
CA GLN A 10 -28.59 -0.91 -0.93
C GLN A 10 -28.09 -2.33 -1.14
N ILE A 11 -28.82 -3.14 -1.90
CA ILE A 11 -28.55 -4.56 -2.09
C ILE A 11 -28.34 -4.84 -3.57
N GLY A 12 -27.18 -5.38 -3.91
CA GLY A 12 -26.88 -5.91 -5.25
C GLY A 12 -27.19 -7.40 -5.27
N TRP A 13 -27.90 -7.86 -6.30
CA TRP A 13 -28.23 -9.26 -6.51
C TRP A 13 -27.70 -9.67 -7.89
N ILE A 14 -26.66 -10.52 -7.90
CA ILE A 14 -26.02 -10.99 -9.12
C ILE A 14 -26.47 -12.43 -9.39
N CYS A 15 -27.03 -12.62 -10.58
CA CYS A 15 -27.52 -13.90 -11.10
C CYS A 15 -26.54 -14.42 -12.15
N ALA A 16 -26.16 -15.69 -12.04
CA ALA A 16 -25.31 -16.37 -13.01
C ALA A 16 -26.07 -16.75 -14.29
N LEU A 17 -27.36 -17.06 -14.18
CA LEU A 17 -28.20 -17.53 -15.30
C LEU A 17 -29.43 -16.65 -15.52
N PRO A 18 -29.93 -16.54 -16.77
CA PRO A 18 -31.18 -15.82 -17.06
C PRO A 18 -32.39 -16.32 -16.27
N ILE A 19 -32.44 -17.63 -15.96
CA ILE A 19 -33.52 -18.21 -15.15
C ILE A 19 -33.47 -17.76 -13.68
N GLU A 20 -32.27 -17.51 -13.14
CA GLU A 20 -32.08 -16.97 -11.79
C GLU A 20 -32.49 -15.51 -11.73
N ALA A 21 -32.13 -14.72 -12.74
CA ALA A 21 -32.56 -13.34 -12.86
C ALA A 21 -34.09 -13.23 -12.97
N ALA A 22 -34.72 -14.12 -13.75
CA ALA A 22 -36.17 -14.19 -13.84
C ALA A 22 -36.81 -14.52 -12.49
N ALA A 23 -36.25 -15.43 -11.70
CA ALA A 23 -36.73 -15.74 -10.36
C ALA A 23 -36.56 -14.54 -9.41
N ALA A 24 -35.39 -13.91 -9.39
CA ALA A 24 -35.10 -12.75 -8.55
C ALA A 24 -36.06 -11.58 -8.82
N ILE A 25 -36.36 -11.29 -10.10
CA ILE A 25 -37.32 -10.25 -10.49
C ILE A 25 -38.73 -10.57 -9.97
N GLN A 26 -39.13 -11.84 -9.91
CA GLN A 26 -40.42 -12.25 -9.38
C GLN A 26 -40.50 -12.20 -7.84
N MET A 27 -39.36 -12.08 -7.14
CA MET A 27 -39.33 -11.89 -5.69
C MET A 27 -39.47 -10.41 -5.28
N LEU A 28 -39.39 -9.47 -6.22
CA LEU A 28 -39.55 -8.03 -5.95
C LEU A 28 -40.99 -7.72 -5.52
N ASP A 29 -41.20 -7.08 -4.38
CA ASP A 29 -42.53 -6.55 -4.01
C ASP A 29 -42.96 -5.45 -4.98
N GLU A 30 -41.99 -4.62 -5.41
CA GLU A 30 -42.17 -3.58 -6.43
C GLU A 30 -41.05 -3.65 -7.46
N ASN A 31 -41.41 -3.58 -8.74
CA ASN A 31 -40.48 -3.54 -9.86
C ASN A 31 -40.49 -2.15 -10.50
N PHE A 32 -39.34 -1.47 -10.45
CA PHE A 32 -39.16 -0.11 -10.97
C PHE A 32 -38.64 -0.09 -12.42
N GLY A 33 -38.46 -1.26 -13.04
CA GLY A 33 -38.01 -1.41 -14.42
C GLY A 33 -36.50 -1.49 -14.57
N ILE A 34 -36.04 -1.31 -15.81
CA ILE A 34 -34.62 -1.35 -16.18
C ILE A 34 -34.02 0.04 -15.99
N LEU A 35 -32.80 0.10 -15.46
CA LEU A 35 -32.06 1.36 -15.40
C LEU A 35 -31.79 1.89 -16.81
N GLN A 36 -32.29 3.09 -17.13
CA GLN A 36 -32.19 3.64 -18.50
C GLN A 36 -30.92 4.45 -18.75
N GLU A 37 -30.34 5.07 -17.71
CA GLU A 37 -29.15 5.90 -17.83
C GLU A 37 -28.02 5.36 -16.94
N GLN A 38 -26.92 4.96 -17.56
CA GLN A 38 -25.69 4.53 -16.91
C GLN A 38 -24.47 4.94 -17.73
N GLU A 39 -23.28 4.86 -17.15
CA GLU A 39 -22.02 5.20 -17.82
C GLU A 39 -21.79 4.30 -19.04
N ARG A 40 -21.18 4.84 -20.11
CA ARG A 40 -20.91 4.11 -21.35
C ARG A 40 -19.97 2.91 -21.17
N SER A 41 -19.12 2.94 -20.15
CA SER A 41 -18.17 1.87 -19.81
C SER A 41 -18.83 0.72 -19.04
N ASP A 42 -20.06 0.88 -18.55
CA ASP A 42 -20.83 -0.19 -17.92
C ASP A 42 -21.77 -0.81 -18.95
N THR A 43 -21.50 -2.07 -19.33
CA THR A 43 -22.30 -2.82 -20.28
C THR A 43 -23.36 -3.72 -19.61
N ASN A 44 -23.49 -3.69 -18.28
CA ASN A 44 -24.47 -4.50 -17.57
C ASN A 44 -25.89 -4.00 -17.81
N THR A 45 -26.87 -4.88 -17.66
CA THR A 45 -28.28 -4.50 -17.59
C THR A 45 -28.79 -4.66 -16.16
N TYR A 46 -29.32 -3.59 -15.57
CA TYR A 46 -29.82 -3.58 -14.20
C TYR A 46 -31.34 -3.53 -14.15
N THR A 47 -31.94 -4.47 -13.42
CA THR A 47 -33.35 -4.38 -13.04
C THR A 47 -33.46 -3.85 -11.61
N LEU A 48 -34.27 -2.82 -11.42
CA LEU A 48 -34.44 -2.12 -10.15
C LEU A 48 -35.74 -2.56 -9.47
N GLY A 49 -35.68 -2.80 -8.15
CA GLY A 49 -36.88 -3.13 -7.39
C GLY A 49 -36.73 -2.96 -5.88
N ARG A 50 -37.74 -3.42 -5.16
CA ARG A 50 -37.82 -3.38 -3.69
C ARG A 50 -38.27 -4.72 -3.13
N ILE A 51 -37.65 -5.16 -2.03
CA ILE A 51 -38.08 -6.32 -1.23
C ILE A 51 -38.15 -5.86 0.23
N GLY A 52 -39.35 -5.86 0.80
CA GLY A 52 -39.67 -5.28 2.08
C GLY A 52 -39.22 -3.81 2.16
N ARG A 53 -38.29 -3.53 3.07
CA ARG A 53 -37.70 -2.19 3.26
C ARG A 53 -36.42 -1.95 2.46
N HIS A 54 -35.98 -2.92 1.66
CA HIS A 54 -34.69 -2.88 0.98
C HIS A 54 -34.88 -2.66 -0.52
N HIS A 55 -34.20 -1.65 -1.05
CA HIS A 55 -34.10 -1.44 -2.49
C HIS A 55 -32.98 -2.31 -3.05
N VAL A 56 -33.31 -3.06 -4.11
CA VAL A 56 -32.49 -4.12 -4.69
C VAL A 56 -32.22 -3.80 -6.15
N VAL A 57 -30.96 -3.93 -6.55
CA VAL A 57 -30.55 -3.95 -7.96
C VAL A 57 -30.18 -5.36 -8.36
N ILE A 58 -30.75 -5.85 -9.46
CA ILE A 58 -30.51 -7.19 -10.00
C ILE A 58 -29.71 -7.06 -11.30
N ALA A 59 -28.61 -7.80 -11.43
CA ALA A 59 -27.91 -8.00 -12.70
C ALA A 59 -27.75 -9.49 -13.02
N CYS A 60 -27.70 -9.81 -14.31
CA CYS A 60 -27.40 -11.14 -14.81
C CYS A 60 -26.06 -11.12 -15.53
N LEU A 61 -25.28 -12.19 -15.44
CA LEU A 61 -24.09 -12.37 -16.28
C LEU A 61 -24.49 -12.37 -17.77
N PRO A 62 -23.60 -11.93 -18.67
CA PRO A 62 -23.83 -12.03 -20.11
C PRO A 62 -24.11 -13.47 -20.54
N ASP A 63 -25.03 -13.65 -21.48
CA ASP A 63 -25.43 -14.99 -21.92
C ASP A 63 -24.23 -15.79 -22.46
N GLY A 64 -24.12 -17.05 -22.03
CA GLY A 64 -22.98 -17.92 -22.34
C GLY A 64 -21.67 -17.61 -21.58
N GLN A 65 -21.62 -16.58 -20.72
CA GLN A 65 -20.47 -16.30 -19.87
C GLN A 65 -20.72 -16.76 -18.43
N TYR A 66 -19.80 -17.56 -17.90
CA TYR A 66 -19.87 -18.08 -16.54
C TYR A 66 -18.51 -17.97 -15.85
N GLY A 67 -18.52 -18.11 -14.53
CA GLY A 67 -17.32 -18.19 -13.71
C GLY A 67 -16.93 -16.87 -13.03
N THR A 68 -15.90 -16.96 -12.19
CA THR A 68 -15.51 -15.91 -11.24
C THR A 68 -15.13 -14.60 -11.91
N THR A 69 -14.47 -14.63 -13.07
CA THR A 69 -14.09 -13.41 -13.81
C THR A 69 -15.32 -12.66 -14.31
N SER A 70 -16.28 -13.36 -14.94
CA SER A 70 -17.52 -12.72 -15.43
C SER A 70 -18.35 -12.15 -14.28
N ALA A 71 -18.48 -12.91 -13.18
CA ALA A 71 -19.15 -12.44 -11.97
C ALA A 71 -18.46 -11.23 -11.33
N THR A 72 -17.12 -11.21 -11.33
CA THR A 72 -16.33 -10.08 -10.81
C THR A 72 -16.52 -8.84 -11.67
N THR A 73 -16.49 -8.96 -13.00
CA THR A 73 -16.75 -7.85 -13.91
C THR A 73 -18.15 -7.25 -13.70
N VAL A 74 -19.17 -8.11 -13.60
CA VAL A 74 -20.55 -7.64 -13.32
C VAL A 74 -20.64 -6.96 -11.96
N ALA A 75 -20.01 -7.52 -10.93
CA ALA A 75 -19.98 -6.93 -9.59
C ALA A 75 -19.26 -5.58 -9.55
N ILE A 76 -18.08 -5.46 -10.19
CA ILE A 76 -17.31 -4.21 -10.23
C ILE A 76 -18.11 -3.11 -10.93
N ASN A 77 -18.70 -3.42 -12.09
CA ASN A 77 -19.54 -2.48 -12.82
C ASN A 77 -20.80 -2.10 -12.01
N MET A 78 -21.43 -3.06 -11.33
CA MET A 78 -22.58 -2.79 -10.44
C MET A 78 -22.18 -1.88 -9.28
N MET A 79 -21.05 -2.15 -8.63
CA MET A 79 -20.52 -1.30 -7.57
C MET A 79 -20.15 0.09 -8.08
N ARG A 80 -19.65 0.22 -9.32
CA ARG A 80 -19.38 1.53 -9.93
C ARG A 80 -20.67 2.32 -10.18
N THR A 81 -21.68 1.69 -10.78
CA THR A 81 -22.95 2.35 -11.14
C THR A 81 -23.80 2.73 -9.93
N PHE A 82 -23.63 2.04 -8.79
CA PHE A 82 -24.35 2.28 -7.54
C PHE A 82 -23.39 2.53 -6.34
N SER A 83 -22.24 3.18 -6.60
CA SER A 83 -21.12 3.35 -5.65
C SER A 83 -21.50 3.96 -4.31
N ASP A 84 -22.48 4.87 -4.33
CA ASP A 84 -22.87 5.65 -3.15
C ASP A 84 -23.87 4.92 -2.24
N SER A 85 -24.44 3.79 -2.68
CA SER A 85 -25.61 3.20 -2.04
C SER A 85 -25.50 1.71 -1.76
N LEU A 86 -24.80 0.94 -2.59
CA LEU A 86 -24.66 -0.50 -2.39
C LEU A 86 -23.85 -0.83 -1.13
N ARG A 87 -24.46 -1.59 -0.22
CA ARG A 87 -23.85 -2.03 1.03
C ARG A 87 -23.53 -3.52 1.04
N ILE A 88 -24.32 -4.31 0.32
CA ILE A 88 -24.23 -5.77 0.32
C ILE A 88 -24.47 -6.27 -1.11
N GLY A 89 -23.54 -7.08 -1.62
CA GLY A 89 -23.72 -7.86 -2.85
C GLY A 89 -24.03 -9.32 -2.52
N LEU A 90 -25.08 -9.86 -3.11
CA LEU A 90 -25.50 -11.25 -2.99
C LEU A 90 -25.29 -11.94 -4.33
N MET A 91 -24.58 -13.07 -4.31
CA MET A 91 -24.50 -13.98 -5.45
C MET A 91 -25.43 -15.15 -5.18
N VAL A 92 -26.41 -15.34 -6.06
CA VAL A 92 -27.40 -16.41 -5.94
C VAL A 92 -27.33 -17.24 -7.21
N GLY A 93 -27.30 -18.55 -7.05
CA GLY A 93 -27.17 -19.48 -8.17
C GLY A 93 -27.87 -20.80 -7.91
N ILE A 94 -28.24 -21.50 -8.98
CA ILE A 94 -28.74 -22.86 -8.94
C ILE A 94 -27.56 -23.81 -8.76
N GLY A 95 -27.53 -24.53 -7.66
CA GLY A 95 -26.49 -25.51 -7.33
C GLY A 95 -26.92 -26.95 -7.59
N GLY A 96 -25.95 -27.82 -7.88
CA GLY A 96 -26.16 -29.27 -7.85
C GLY A 96 -26.06 -29.80 -6.41
N GLY A 97 -27.12 -30.44 -5.90
CA GLY A 97 -27.10 -31.05 -4.58
C GLY A 97 -26.10 -32.22 -4.50
N ALA A 98 -25.33 -32.27 -3.41
CA ALA A 98 -24.43 -33.38 -3.08
C ALA A 98 -24.94 -34.07 -1.80
N PRO A 99 -25.94 -34.96 -1.89
CA PRO A 99 -26.53 -35.60 -0.72
C PRO A 99 -25.51 -36.49 0.01
N SER A 100 -25.70 -36.64 1.31
CA SER A 100 -24.93 -37.54 2.17
C SER A 100 -25.88 -38.35 3.06
N ALA A 101 -25.37 -39.37 3.74
CA ALA A 101 -26.17 -40.17 4.68
C ALA A 101 -26.80 -39.33 5.81
N GLU A 102 -26.18 -38.20 6.18
CA GLU A 102 -26.67 -37.30 7.24
C GLU A 102 -27.50 -36.13 6.70
N HIS A 103 -27.36 -35.80 5.41
CA HIS A 103 -28.01 -34.64 4.78
C HIS A 103 -28.57 -35.03 3.42
N ASP A 104 -29.86 -35.35 3.39
CA ASP A 104 -30.60 -35.77 2.20
C ASP A 104 -31.08 -34.54 1.39
N ILE A 105 -30.20 -33.90 0.63
CA ILE A 105 -30.52 -32.70 -0.18
C ILE A 105 -31.40 -33.09 -1.38
N ARG A 106 -32.59 -32.48 -1.53
CA ARG A 106 -33.57 -32.76 -2.59
C ARG A 106 -33.73 -31.62 -3.59
N LEU A 107 -34.24 -31.93 -4.78
CA LEU A 107 -34.66 -30.89 -5.72
C LEU A 107 -35.68 -29.94 -5.08
N GLY A 108 -35.36 -28.65 -5.11
CA GLY A 108 -36.17 -27.60 -4.50
C GLY A 108 -35.79 -27.22 -3.07
N ASP A 109 -34.86 -27.93 -2.42
CA ASP A 109 -34.32 -27.54 -1.11
C ASP A 109 -33.46 -26.27 -1.20
N ILE A 110 -33.32 -25.59 -0.06
CA ILE A 110 -32.57 -24.35 0.08
C ILE A 110 -31.24 -24.67 0.76
N VAL A 111 -30.11 -24.30 0.14
CA VAL A 111 -28.78 -24.47 0.74
C VAL A 111 -28.17 -23.11 1.01
N ILE A 112 -27.83 -22.84 2.27
CA ILE A 112 -27.26 -21.56 2.70
C ILE A 112 -25.83 -21.80 3.20
N SER A 113 -24.88 -21.04 2.63
CA SER A 113 -23.49 -21.11 3.05
C SER A 113 -23.34 -20.66 4.51
N ARG A 114 -22.55 -21.40 5.27
CA ARG A 114 -22.26 -21.11 6.67
C ARG A 114 -20.77 -21.25 6.95
N PRO A 115 -20.11 -20.23 7.54
CA PRO A 115 -18.74 -20.37 7.99
C PRO A 115 -18.60 -21.54 8.98
N GLN A 116 -17.67 -22.46 8.68
CA GLN A 116 -17.28 -23.57 9.55
C GLN A 116 -15.76 -23.59 9.69
N GLY A 117 -15.26 -23.44 10.93
CA GLY A 117 -13.82 -23.37 11.21
C GLY A 117 -13.19 -22.10 10.62
N SER A 118 -12.15 -22.28 9.80
CA SER A 118 -11.36 -21.19 9.17
C SER A 118 -11.88 -20.72 7.81
N HIS A 119 -12.95 -21.33 7.27
CA HIS A 119 -13.47 -20.99 5.94
C HIS A 119 -14.69 -20.07 6.02
N GLY A 120 -14.82 -19.14 5.07
CA GLY A 120 -15.97 -18.22 4.97
C GLY A 120 -17.30 -18.84 4.56
N GLY A 121 -17.39 -20.17 4.46
CA GLY A 121 -18.62 -20.90 4.10
C GLY A 121 -18.78 -21.21 2.61
N VAL A 122 -17.95 -20.63 1.74
CA VAL A 122 -17.86 -20.98 0.31
C VAL A 122 -16.41 -21.28 -0.06
N ILE A 123 -16.21 -22.38 -0.79
CA ILE A 123 -14.91 -22.92 -1.16
C ILE A 123 -14.84 -23.06 -2.68
N GLN A 124 -13.75 -22.62 -3.31
CA GLN A 124 -13.61 -22.71 -4.77
C GLN A 124 -12.89 -24.01 -5.19
N HIS A 125 -13.64 -25.00 -5.70
CA HIS A 125 -13.15 -26.37 -5.88
C HIS A 125 -12.21 -26.58 -7.09
N ASP A 126 -12.18 -25.64 -8.03
CA ASP A 126 -11.41 -25.72 -9.27
C ASP A 126 -10.09 -24.94 -9.25
N MET A 127 -9.81 -24.17 -8.19
CA MET A 127 -8.49 -23.56 -7.95
C MET A 127 -7.58 -24.53 -7.19
N ARG A 128 -6.64 -25.16 -7.92
CA ARG A 128 -5.73 -26.18 -7.39
C ARG A 128 -4.27 -25.76 -7.53
N LYS A 129 -3.50 -25.78 -6.43
CA LYS A 129 -2.03 -25.67 -6.45
C LYS A 129 -1.46 -27.04 -6.16
N ILE A 130 -0.55 -27.49 -7.01
CA ILE A 130 0.23 -28.70 -6.74
C ILE A 130 1.48 -28.24 -6.01
N ASN A 131 1.61 -28.64 -4.75
CA ASN A 131 2.86 -28.45 -4.01
C ASN A 131 3.89 -29.50 -4.47
N LYS A 132 5.17 -29.27 -4.14
CA LYS A 132 6.30 -30.14 -4.51
C LYS A 132 6.15 -31.61 -4.09
N ASP A 133 5.26 -31.88 -3.15
CA ASP A 133 4.97 -33.21 -2.60
C ASP A 133 3.95 -33.99 -3.43
N GLY A 134 3.47 -33.42 -4.55
CA GLY A 134 2.43 -34.01 -5.40
C GLY A 134 1.02 -33.93 -4.82
N LYS A 135 0.84 -33.33 -3.65
CA LYS A 135 -0.46 -33.10 -3.01
C LYS A 135 -1.13 -31.87 -3.60
N VAL A 136 -2.36 -32.06 -4.08
CA VAL A 136 -3.25 -31.01 -4.56
C VAL A 136 -3.88 -30.33 -3.34
N HIS A 137 -3.65 -29.03 -3.19
CA HIS A 137 -4.34 -28.22 -2.19
C HIS A 137 -5.21 -27.15 -2.87
N LEU A 138 -6.40 -26.93 -2.30
CA LEU A 138 -7.30 -25.87 -2.71
C LEU A 138 -6.76 -24.51 -2.28
N ILE A 139 -6.71 -23.52 -3.19
CA ILE A 139 -5.97 -22.27 -2.98
C ILE A 139 -6.83 -21.15 -2.37
N GLY A 140 -8.16 -21.25 -2.37
CA GLY A 140 -9.00 -20.12 -1.99
C GLY A 140 -10.33 -20.49 -1.33
N SER A 141 -10.60 -19.88 -0.18
CA SER A 141 -11.94 -19.71 0.37
C SER A 141 -12.33 -18.24 0.30
N LEU A 142 -13.60 -17.96 0.00
CA LEU A 142 -14.10 -16.59 0.04
C LEU A 142 -14.12 -16.06 1.48
N ASN A 143 -14.06 -14.73 1.63
CA ASN A 143 -14.20 -14.05 2.90
C ASN A 143 -15.52 -14.46 3.60
N SER A 144 -15.52 -14.44 4.93
CA SER A 144 -16.76 -14.68 5.69
C SER A 144 -17.79 -13.59 5.39
N PRO A 145 -19.09 -13.92 5.28
CA PRO A 145 -20.15 -12.93 5.15
C PRO A 145 -20.10 -11.87 6.26
N PRO A 146 -20.50 -10.62 5.99
CA PRO A 146 -20.49 -9.56 6.99
C PRO A 146 -21.45 -9.86 8.14
N LYS A 147 -21.17 -9.29 9.33
CA LYS A 147 -21.94 -9.54 10.58
C LYS A 147 -23.47 -9.42 10.43
N PRO A 148 -24.03 -8.42 9.70
CA PRO A 148 -25.48 -8.34 9.51
C PRO A 148 -26.11 -9.58 8.86
N MET A 149 -25.40 -10.21 7.90
CA MET A 149 -25.87 -11.44 7.24
C MET A 149 -25.79 -12.65 8.17
N LEU A 150 -24.73 -12.74 8.98
CA LEU A 150 -24.61 -13.81 10.00
C LEU A 150 -25.68 -13.68 11.09
N ASN A 151 -26.07 -12.46 11.47
CA ASN A 151 -27.17 -12.22 12.40
C ASN A 151 -28.52 -12.62 11.80
N ALA A 152 -28.78 -12.28 10.52
CA ALA A 152 -29.99 -12.72 9.82
C ALA A 152 -30.06 -14.26 9.73
N LEU A 153 -28.92 -14.92 9.44
CA LEU A 153 -28.82 -16.38 9.42
C LEU A 153 -29.14 -17.00 10.79
N ALA A 154 -28.66 -16.40 11.88
CA ALA A 154 -28.97 -16.86 13.24
C ALA A 154 -30.46 -16.71 13.57
N GLN A 155 -31.10 -15.63 13.12
CA GLN A 155 -32.54 -15.42 13.28
C GLN A 155 -33.37 -16.43 12.46
N MET A 156 -33.00 -16.70 11.21
CA MET A 156 -33.66 -17.72 10.39
C MET A 156 -33.62 -19.10 11.06
N ARG A 157 -32.45 -19.52 11.56
CA ARG A 157 -32.29 -20.79 12.28
C ARG A 157 -33.06 -20.85 13.59
N ALA A 158 -33.15 -19.72 14.30
CA ALA A 158 -33.97 -19.66 15.50
C ALA A 158 -35.45 -19.85 15.15
N ALA A 159 -35.94 -19.21 14.08
CA ALA A 159 -37.31 -19.32 13.60
C ALA A 159 -37.71 -20.74 13.17
N GLU A 160 -36.79 -21.49 12.57
CA GLU A 160 -36.98 -22.91 12.23
C GLU A 160 -37.15 -23.80 13.48
N LEU A 161 -36.62 -23.43 14.64
CA LEU A 161 -36.74 -24.23 15.86
C LEU A 161 -38.10 -24.08 16.57
N TYR A 162 -38.92 -23.09 16.18
CA TYR A 162 -40.27 -22.88 16.73
C TYR A 162 -41.37 -22.77 15.65
N ASP A 163 -41.13 -23.33 14.46
CA ASP A 163 -42.09 -23.47 13.35
C ASP A 163 -42.72 -22.15 12.83
N ASP A 164 -41.96 -21.05 12.81
CA ASP A 164 -42.39 -19.79 12.16
C ASP A 164 -41.35 -19.25 11.14
N PRO A 165 -40.89 -20.07 10.17
CA PRO A 165 -40.07 -19.54 9.09
C PRO A 165 -40.93 -18.67 8.16
N GLN A 166 -40.53 -17.41 7.93
CA GLN A 166 -41.27 -16.51 7.04
C GLN A 166 -41.04 -16.79 5.54
N TYR A 167 -39.99 -17.54 5.18
CA TYR A 167 -39.59 -17.78 3.78
C TYR A 167 -40.54 -18.65 2.93
N PRO A 168 -41.25 -19.68 3.45
CA PRO A 168 -42.21 -20.45 2.65
C PRO A 168 -43.34 -19.58 2.12
N ARG A 169 -43.80 -18.60 2.90
CA ARG A 169 -44.81 -17.63 2.49
C ARG A 169 -44.30 -16.76 1.33
N TYR A 170 -43.07 -16.25 1.42
CA TYR A 170 -42.47 -15.46 0.33
C TYR A 170 -42.32 -16.28 -0.97
N LEU A 171 -41.95 -17.56 -0.88
CA LEU A 171 -41.85 -18.45 -2.03
C LEU A 171 -43.21 -18.72 -2.68
N GLN A 172 -44.24 -19.02 -1.88
CA GLN A 172 -45.60 -19.24 -2.37
C GLN A 172 -46.15 -17.99 -3.06
N GLU A 173 -45.95 -16.81 -2.46
CA GLU A 173 -46.37 -15.53 -3.04
C GLU A 173 -45.67 -15.26 -4.37
N ALA A 174 -44.34 -15.45 -4.46
CA ALA A 174 -43.56 -15.23 -5.69
C ALA A 174 -43.93 -16.22 -6.81
N ILE A 175 -44.06 -17.51 -6.50
CA ILE A 175 -44.44 -18.55 -7.48
C ILE A 175 -45.90 -18.32 -7.96
N GLY A 176 -46.78 -17.91 -7.04
CA GLY A 176 -48.21 -17.77 -7.27
C GLY A 176 -48.63 -16.58 -8.14
N ARG A 177 -47.75 -15.60 -8.40
CA ARG A 177 -48.09 -14.31 -9.04
C ARG A 177 -48.71 -14.42 -10.42
N ASN A 178 -48.25 -15.35 -11.26
CA ASN A 178 -48.82 -15.56 -12.59
C ASN A 178 -48.70 -17.01 -13.07
N THR A 179 -49.42 -17.36 -14.15
CA THR A 179 -49.44 -18.72 -14.70
C THR A 179 -48.05 -19.17 -15.19
N ARG A 180 -47.22 -18.23 -15.65
CA ARG A 180 -45.87 -18.53 -16.18
C ARG A 180 -44.90 -18.87 -15.05
N THR A 181 -44.94 -18.14 -13.93
CA THR A 181 -44.12 -18.42 -12.74
C THR A 181 -44.54 -19.72 -12.07
N ARG A 182 -45.85 -19.97 -11.97
CA ARG A 182 -46.36 -21.24 -11.47
C ARG A 182 -45.93 -22.41 -12.36
N LYS A 183 -45.89 -22.24 -13.68
CA LYS A 183 -45.43 -23.31 -14.58
C LYS A 183 -43.92 -23.55 -14.51
N ASN A 184 -43.11 -22.50 -14.37
CA ASN A 184 -41.66 -22.59 -14.55
C ASN A 184 -40.86 -22.68 -13.23
N PHE A 185 -41.42 -22.24 -12.10
CA PHE A 185 -40.73 -22.16 -10.82
C PHE A 185 -41.43 -22.90 -9.68
N SER A 186 -42.57 -23.57 -9.95
CA SER A 186 -43.13 -24.49 -8.95
C SER A 186 -42.15 -25.62 -8.69
N ARG A 187 -42.18 -26.11 -7.44
CA ARG A 187 -41.43 -27.31 -7.07
C ARG A 187 -41.76 -28.45 -8.05
N PRO A 188 -40.75 -29.13 -8.62
CA PRO A 188 -40.97 -30.32 -9.43
C PRO A 188 -41.71 -31.39 -8.61
N ASP A 189 -42.58 -32.15 -9.29
CA ASP A 189 -43.22 -33.35 -8.72
C ASP A 189 -42.15 -34.33 -8.21
N ASP A 190 -42.42 -34.99 -7.07
CA ASP A 190 -41.48 -35.91 -6.40
C ASP A 190 -40.92 -36.98 -7.34
N LYS A 191 -41.67 -37.37 -8.38
CA LYS A 191 -41.19 -38.30 -9.41
C LYS A 191 -39.96 -37.83 -10.20
N PHE A 192 -39.66 -36.53 -10.17
CA PHE A 192 -38.49 -35.94 -10.82
C PHE A 192 -37.27 -35.84 -9.89
N ASP A 193 -37.44 -35.99 -8.57
CA ASP A 193 -36.36 -35.98 -7.56
C ASP A 193 -35.67 -37.34 -7.45
N ARG A 194 -35.14 -37.82 -8.59
CA ARG A 194 -34.47 -39.12 -8.73
C ARG A 194 -32.99 -38.97 -8.40
N LEU A 195 -32.50 -39.77 -7.43
CA LEU A 195 -31.09 -39.89 -7.11
C LEU A 195 -30.54 -41.17 -7.72
N PHE A 196 -29.46 -41.07 -8.48
CA PHE A 196 -28.81 -42.22 -9.09
C PHE A 196 -27.49 -42.53 -8.39
N LYS A 197 -27.17 -43.83 -8.34
CA LYS A 197 -25.90 -44.34 -7.83
C LYS A 197 -24.75 -43.77 -8.63
N GLN A 198 -23.78 -43.21 -7.92
CA GLN A 198 -22.62 -42.52 -8.48
C GLN A 198 -21.79 -43.36 -9.47
N GLU A 199 -21.80 -44.69 -9.37
CA GLU A 199 -21.03 -45.57 -10.25
C GLU A 199 -21.48 -45.54 -11.72
N HIS A 200 -22.72 -45.12 -12.00
CA HIS A 200 -23.32 -45.12 -13.32
C HIS A 200 -23.23 -43.74 -13.99
N GLU A 201 -22.84 -43.74 -15.26
CA GLU A 201 -22.73 -42.53 -16.07
C GLU A 201 -23.95 -42.38 -16.97
N HIS A 202 -24.52 -41.18 -16.98
CA HIS A 202 -25.65 -40.82 -17.82
C HIS A 202 -25.17 -40.51 -19.24
N LEU A 203 -26.04 -40.66 -20.25
CA LEU A 203 -25.71 -40.34 -21.65
C LEU A 203 -25.48 -38.83 -21.80
N ASP A 204 -24.31 -38.43 -22.30
CA ASP A 204 -23.82 -37.04 -22.35
C ASP A 204 -24.72 -36.05 -23.12
N ASP A 205 -25.53 -36.55 -24.05
CA ASP A 205 -26.40 -35.74 -24.94
C ASP A 205 -27.89 -35.75 -24.55
N ALA A 206 -28.27 -36.43 -23.47
CA ALA A 206 -29.67 -36.52 -23.05
C ALA A 206 -30.09 -35.31 -22.20
N THR A 207 -31.20 -34.67 -22.57
CA THR A 207 -31.78 -33.52 -21.83
C THR A 207 -32.57 -33.94 -20.58
N SER A 208 -32.81 -35.24 -20.38
CA SER A 208 -33.45 -35.81 -19.20
C SER A 208 -32.90 -37.20 -18.86
N CYS A 209 -33.12 -37.65 -17.61
CA CYS A 209 -32.75 -38.99 -17.15
C CYS A 209 -33.88 -40.02 -17.32
N ASP A 210 -34.88 -39.75 -18.15
CA ASP A 210 -36.07 -40.62 -18.31
C ASP A 210 -35.72 -41.98 -18.93
N LEU A 211 -34.64 -42.03 -19.72
CA LEU A 211 -34.12 -43.25 -20.35
C LEU A 211 -33.13 -44.02 -19.47
N CYS A 212 -32.80 -43.51 -18.28
CA CYS A 212 -31.88 -44.17 -17.37
C CYS A 212 -32.57 -45.34 -16.64
N PRO A 213 -31.93 -46.53 -16.57
CA PRO A 213 -32.50 -47.68 -15.89
C PRO A 213 -32.84 -47.40 -14.42
N VAL A 214 -34.06 -47.76 -14.00
CA VAL A 214 -34.54 -47.59 -12.61
C VAL A 214 -33.64 -48.31 -11.60
N ILE A 215 -32.97 -49.41 -12.01
CA ILE A 215 -32.00 -50.14 -11.17
C ILE A 215 -30.78 -49.31 -10.75
N TRP A 216 -30.53 -48.18 -11.43
CA TRP A 216 -29.45 -47.24 -11.09
C TRP A 216 -29.88 -46.24 -10.01
N GLU A 217 -31.16 -46.18 -9.65
CA GLU A 217 -31.64 -45.26 -8.62
C GLU A 217 -31.24 -45.75 -7.22
N GLU A 218 -30.97 -44.79 -6.33
CA GLU A 218 -30.83 -45.02 -4.91
C GLU A 218 -32.20 -44.92 -4.24
N ASP A 219 -32.46 -45.84 -3.31
CA ASP A 219 -33.71 -45.85 -2.55
C ASP A 219 -33.64 -44.76 -1.47
N ARG A 220 -34.56 -43.78 -1.53
CA ARG A 220 -34.64 -42.66 -0.59
C ARG A 220 -35.92 -42.77 0.22
N PHE A 221 -35.82 -42.62 1.53
CA PHE A 221 -36.98 -42.61 2.42
C PHE A 221 -37.96 -41.47 2.05
N ALA A 222 -39.26 -41.70 2.15
CA ALA A 222 -40.24 -40.62 1.98
C ALA A 222 -40.09 -39.57 3.10
N ARG A 223 -40.19 -38.27 2.77
CA ARG A 223 -40.25 -37.19 3.76
C ARG A 223 -41.65 -37.11 4.37
N GLU A 224 -41.74 -36.59 5.59
CA GLU A 224 -43.00 -36.39 6.30
C GLU A 224 -43.87 -35.30 5.66
N ASP A 225 -43.24 -34.28 5.07
CA ASP A 225 -43.88 -33.22 4.32
C ASP A 225 -43.21 -32.98 2.95
N SER A 226 -43.92 -32.25 2.10
CA SER A 226 -43.48 -31.86 0.76
C SER A 226 -42.93 -30.43 0.71
N ASP A 227 -42.50 -29.85 1.83
CA ASP A 227 -41.98 -28.49 1.89
C ASP A 227 -40.45 -28.43 1.66
N PRO A 228 -39.92 -27.34 1.09
CA PRO A 228 -38.49 -27.16 0.92
C PRO A 228 -37.76 -27.18 2.26
N HIS A 229 -36.75 -28.03 2.40
CA HIS A 229 -35.92 -28.07 3.60
C HIS A 229 -34.72 -27.13 3.46
N THR A 230 -34.32 -26.46 4.55
CA THR A 230 -33.14 -25.60 4.59
C THR A 230 -31.93 -26.37 5.11
N HIS A 231 -30.83 -26.35 4.36
CA HIS A 231 -29.55 -26.96 4.73
C HIS A 231 -28.49 -25.87 4.94
N TYR A 232 -27.71 -26.01 6.01
CA TYR A 232 -26.66 -25.05 6.36
C TYR A 232 -25.29 -25.73 6.32
N GLY A 233 -24.40 -25.28 5.43
CA GLY A 233 -23.12 -25.95 5.26
C GLY A 233 -22.13 -25.19 4.39
N THR A 234 -21.03 -25.86 4.04
CA THR A 234 -20.04 -25.31 3.13
C THR A 234 -20.50 -25.52 1.69
N ILE A 235 -20.51 -24.46 0.88
CA ILE A 235 -20.84 -24.53 -0.55
C ILE A 235 -19.55 -24.63 -1.36
N ALA A 236 -19.46 -25.63 -2.23
CA ALA A 236 -18.39 -25.73 -3.23
C ALA A 236 -18.81 -25.00 -4.51
N SER A 237 -18.03 -24.00 -4.93
CA SER A 237 -18.25 -23.20 -6.14
C SER A 237 -17.13 -23.42 -7.15
N GLY A 238 -17.40 -23.23 -8.44
CA GLY A 238 -16.40 -23.36 -9.50
C GLY A 238 -16.88 -22.83 -10.85
N ASN A 239 -15.97 -22.76 -11.81
CA ASN A 239 -16.19 -22.24 -13.17
C ASN A 239 -16.73 -23.30 -14.13
N THR A 240 -16.85 -24.57 -13.71
CA THR A 240 -17.31 -25.68 -14.54
C THR A 240 -18.47 -26.42 -13.86
N LEU A 241 -19.53 -26.70 -14.62
CA LEU A 241 -20.68 -27.46 -14.14
C LEU A 241 -20.30 -28.92 -13.87
N ILE A 242 -20.54 -29.40 -12.63
CA ILE A 242 -20.29 -30.79 -12.25
C ILE A 242 -21.48 -31.67 -12.63
N LYS A 243 -21.40 -32.33 -13.79
CA LYS A 243 -22.43 -33.28 -14.26
C LYS A 243 -22.22 -34.71 -13.74
N ASN A 244 -20.98 -35.12 -13.48
CA ASN A 244 -20.66 -36.51 -13.12
C ASN A 244 -20.79 -36.74 -11.60
N GLY A 245 -21.59 -37.75 -11.21
CA GLY A 245 -21.84 -38.12 -9.82
C GLY A 245 -20.59 -38.53 -9.04
N LYS A 246 -19.62 -39.21 -9.67
CA LYS A 246 -18.33 -39.59 -9.05
C LYS A 246 -17.50 -38.37 -8.70
N ILE A 247 -17.48 -37.37 -9.59
CA ILE A 247 -16.74 -36.12 -9.37
C ILE A 247 -17.39 -35.34 -8.22
N ARG A 248 -18.72 -35.30 -8.17
CA ARG A 248 -19.48 -34.66 -7.09
C ARG A 248 -19.17 -35.30 -5.73
N GLU A 249 -19.15 -36.63 -5.65
CA GLU A 249 -18.80 -37.34 -4.42
C GLU A 249 -17.33 -37.12 -4.03
N ALA A 250 -16.41 -37.13 -4.98
CA ALA A 250 -14.99 -36.90 -4.70
C ALA A 250 -14.76 -35.54 -4.04
N ILE A 251 -15.42 -34.49 -4.55
CA ILE A 251 -15.35 -33.14 -3.98
C ILE A 251 -15.98 -33.10 -2.58
N ARG A 252 -17.11 -33.80 -2.37
CA ARG A 252 -17.76 -33.90 -1.04
C ARG A 252 -16.82 -34.55 -0.03
N LYS A 253 -16.24 -35.71 -0.35
CA LYS A 253 -15.30 -36.43 0.52
C LYS A 253 -14.04 -35.63 0.80
N GLU A 254 -13.48 -34.96 -0.20
CA GLU A 254 -12.30 -34.11 -0.03
C GLU A 254 -12.58 -32.94 0.93
N THR A 255 -13.74 -32.29 0.76
CA THR A 255 -14.18 -31.18 1.62
C THR A 255 -14.44 -31.65 3.05
N GLU A 256 -15.11 -32.80 3.23
CA GLU A 256 -15.37 -33.41 4.53
C GLU A 256 -14.08 -33.88 5.22
N GLN A 257 -13.12 -34.43 4.47
CA GLN A 257 -11.85 -34.90 5.01
C GLN A 257 -10.97 -33.73 5.48
N GLN A 258 -10.98 -32.59 4.80
CA GLN A 258 -10.33 -31.37 5.27
C GLN A 258 -10.98 -30.83 6.56
N ILE A 259 -12.32 -30.79 6.61
CA ILE A 259 -13.07 -30.39 7.81
C ILE A 259 -12.78 -31.35 8.97
N THR A 260 -12.74 -32.66 8.72
CA THR A 260 -12.50 -33.69 9.75
C THR A 260 -11.05 -33.71 10.22
N THR A 261 -10.09 -33.43 9.33
CA THR A 261 -8.67 -33.30 9.70
C THR A 261 -8.48 -32.09 10.62
N ILE A 262 -9.12 -30.95 10.33
CA ILE A 262 -9.06 -29.76 11.19
C ILE A 262 -9.87 -29.95 12.48
N LEU A 263 -11.04 -30.59 12.43
CA LEU A 263 -11.86 -30.87 13.61
C LEU A 263 -11.24 -31.93 14.51
N SER A 264 -10.44 -32.87 13.99
CA SER A 264 -9.67 -33.83 14.80
C SER A 264 -8.49 -33.15 15.48
N THR A 265 -7.78 -32.24 14.80
CA THR A 265 -6.78 -31.36 15.42
C THR A 265 -7.41 -30.47 16.51
N VAL A 266 -8.62 -29.95 16.28
CA VAL A 266 -9.37 -29.16 17.27
C VAL A 266 -9.98 -30.02 18.39
N LYS A 267 -10.30 -31.30 18.13
CA LYS A 267 -10.77 -32.26 19.16
C LYS A 267 -9.63 -32.73 20.06
N GLU A 268 -8.41 -32.88 19.53
CA GLU A 268 -7.20 -33.11 20.32
C GLU A 268 -6.89 -31.90 21.21
N ILE A 269 -7.09 -30.67 20.71
CA ILE A 269 -6.97 -29.45 21.51
C ILE A 269 -8.11 -29.32 22.55
N ARG A 270 -9.31 -29.87 22.26
CA ARG A 270 -10.48 -29.84 23.17
C ARG A 270 -10.41 -30.81 24.34
N LYS A 271 -9.52 -31.81 24.32
CA LYS A 271 -9.41 -32.78 25.42
C LYS A 271 -8.76 -32.17 26.68
N ASP A 272 -8.13 -30.99 26.54
CA ASP A 272 -7.30 -30.39 27.59
C ASP A 272 -7.90 -29.16 28.30
N THR A 273 -9.16 -28.77 28.09
CA THR A 273 -9.69 -27.58 28.79
C THR A 273 -11.16 -27.68 29.19
N HIS A 274 -11.40 -27.99 30.47
CA HIS A 274 -12.67 -27.77 31.14
C HIS A 274 -12.82 -26.32 31.64
N SER A 275 -14.04 -25.81 31.48
CA SER A 275 -14.74 -24.78 32.28
C SER A 275 -14.55 -23.28 31.95
N THR A 276 -15.52 -22.77 31.17
CA THR A 276 -16.25 -21.48 31.29
C THR A 276 -15.56 -20.11 31.40
N ASP A 277 -14.28 -20.00 31.75
CA ASP A 277 -13.55 -18.71 31.77
C ASP A 277 -13.15 -18.23 30.36
N ALA A 278 -13.10 -19.15 29.39
CA ALA A 278 -12.61 -18.90 28.03
C ALA A 278 -13.55 -18.08 27.15
N THR A 279 -14.86 -18.08 27.43
CA THR A 279 -15.86 -17.32 26.66
C THR A 279 -15.78 -15.82 26.98
N VAL A 280 -15.48 -15.47 28.23
CA VAL A 280 -15.23 -14.08 28.65
C VAL A 280 -13.88 -13.59 28.09
N LYS A 281 -12.84 -14.44 28.09
CA LYS A 281 -11.56 -14.15 27.44
C LYS A 281 -11.66 -13.91 25.93
N LYS A 282 -12.55 -14.62 25.21
CA LYS A 282 -12.72 -14.43 23.75
C LYS A 282 -13.41 -13.13 23.35
N LEU A 283 -14.25 -12.56 24.22
CA LEU A 283 -14.85 -11.24 24.01
C LEU A 283 -13.87 -10.12 24.37
N SER A 284 -12.98 -10.31 25.35
CA SER A 284 -11.86 -9.38 25.59
C SER A 284 -10.86 -9.41 24.44
N GLN A 285 -10.42 -10.60 24.00
CA GLN A 285 -9.43 -10.76 22.92
C GLN A 285 -9.79 -10.02 21.62
N ARG A 286 -11.07 -9.97 21.22
CA ARG A 286 -11.48 -9.24 20.00
C ARG A 286 -11.47 -7.71 20.15
N GLY A 287 -11.70 -7.19 21.35
CA GLY A 287 -11.52 -5.77 21.66
C GLY A 287 -10.04 -5.43 21.79
N ASP A 288 -9.28 -6.33 22.40
CA ASP A 288 -7.83 -6.25 22.58
C ASP A 288 -7.11 -6.25 21.22
N ASP A 289 -7.55 -7.03 20.22
CA ASP A 289 -6.95 -7.07 18.87
C ASP A 289 -7.12 -5.75 18.09
N GLN A 290 -8.27 -5.07 18.23
CA GLN A 290 -8.48 -3.76 17.60
C GLN A 290 -7.66 -2.66 18.28
N GLU A 291 -7.63 -2.66 19.62
CA GLU A 291 -6.77 -1.77 20.40
C GLU A 291 -5.30 -2.00 20.05
N PHE A 292 -4.89 -3.27 19.90
CA PHE A 292 -3.53 -3.66 19.54
C PHE A 292 -3.09 -3.03 18.23
N GLN A 293 -3.88 -3.14 17.17
CA GLN A 293 -3.53 -2.56 15.86
C GLN A 293 -3.49 -1.02 15.90
N ILE A 294 -4.39 -0.39 16.64
CA ILE A 294 -4.39 1.08 16.81
C ILE A 294 -3.10 1.54 17.49
N ILE A 295 -2.68 0.86 18.57
CA ILE A 295 -1.47 1.23 19.32
C ILE A 295 -0.21 0.98 18.48
N MET A 296 -0.13 -0.14 17.75
CA MET A 296 1.03 -0.44 16.91
C MET A 296 1.16 0.52 15.72
N ASN A 297 0.05 0.93 15.10
CA ASN A 297 0.06 1.93 14.03
C ASN A 297 0.31 3.35 14.56
N TRP A 298 -0.10 3.64 15.80
CA TRP A 298 0.24 4.90 16.47
C TRP A 298 1.75 5.05 16.69
N LEU A 299 2.45 3.98 17.10
CA LEU A 299 3.91 3.99 17.28
C LEU A 299 4.61 4.38 15.97
N THR A 300 4.37 3.64 14.89
CA THR A 300 4.81 4.02 13.55
C THR A 300 3.92 3.38 12.47
N PRO A 301 3.57 4.10 11.40
CA PRO A 301 2.84 3.53 10.27
C PRO A 301 3.73 2.62 9.40
N VAL A 302 5.07 2.68 9.57
CA VAL A 302 6.02 1.90 8.76
C VAL A 302 5.77 0.39 8.94
N ASN A 303 5.80 -0.34 7.82
CA ASN A 303 5.60 -1.78 7.78
C ASN A 303 6.63 -2.46 6.85
N TYR A 304 7.70 -2.99 7.43
CA TYR A 304 8.74 -3.73 6.70
C TYR A 304 8.29 -5.13 6.23
N ALA A 305 7.17 -5.67 6.73
CA ALA A 305 6.69 -7.00 6.31
C ALA A 305 6.30 -7.06 4.83
N LEU A 306 5.78 -5.96 4.27
CA LEU A 306 5.49 -5.87 2.83
C LEU A 306 6.77 -5.93 2.00
N GLN A 307 7.81 -5.21 2.42
CA GLN A 307 9.11 -5.22 1.75
C GLN A 307 9.79 -6.60 1.85
N GLN A 308 9.68 -7.26 3.00
CA GLN A 308 10.18 -8.63 3.19
C GLN A 308 9.52 -9.62 2.23
N SER A 309 8.20 -9.54 2.05
CA SER A 309 7.46 -10.40 1.11
C SER A 309 7.90 -10.15 -0.34
N ASP A 310 8.01 -8.90 -0.77
CA ASP A 310 8.49 -8.51 -2.11
C ASP A 310 9.91 -9.04 -2.40
N LEU A 311 10.84 -8.88 -1.46
CA LEU A 311 12.22 -9.35 -1.63
C LEU A 311 12.33 -10.87 -1.71
N ILE A 312 11.48 -11.61 -0.99
CA ILE A 312 11.45 -13.07 -1.07
C ILE A 312 10.80 -13.56 -2.36
N ALA A 313 9.75 -12.88 -2.85
CA ALA A 313 9.10 -13.24 -4.11
C ALA A 313 10.06 -13.14 -5.32
N ARG A 314 11.00 -12.18 -5.28
CA ARG A 314 12.03 -11.98 -6.34
C ARG A 314 13.17 -12.98 -6.28
N ARG A 315 13.39 -13.64 -5.14
CA ARG A 315 14.51 -14.55 -4.96
C ARG A 315 14.32 -15.77 -5.86
N GLN A 316 15.36 -16.12 -6.63
CA GLN A 316 15.38 -17.39 -7.31
C GLN A 316 15.61 -18.54 -6.31
N GLU A 317 14.74 -19.55 -6.33
CA GLU A 317 14.80 -20.63 -5.35
C GLU A 317 16.15 -21.38 -5.40
N GLY A 318 16.70 -21.69 -4.23
CA GLY A 318 18.01 -22.32 -4.09
C GLY A 318 19.20 -21.34 -4.06
N THR A 319 19.03 -20.07 -4.44
CA THR A 319 20.10 -19.07 -4.29
C THR A 319 20.31 -18.65 -2.82
N GLY A 320 21.52 -18.22 -2.48
CA GLY A 320 21.88 -17.71 -1.14
C GLY A 320 22.07 -18.78 -0.05
N GLU A 321 21.98 -20.07 -0.38
CA GLU A 321 22.21 -21.16 0.58
C GLU A 321 23.63 -21.19 1.13
N TRP A 322 24.61 -20.70 0.37
CA TRP A 322 26.01 -20.65 0.79
C TRP A 322 26.19 -19.80 2.05
N LEU A 323 25.43 -18.71 2.19
CA LEU A 323 25.47 -17.84 3.36
C LEU A 323 25.01 -18.59 4.59
N LEU A 324 23.86 -19.26 4.49
CA LEU A 324 23.27 -20.04 5.58
C LEU A 324 24.17 -21.23 5.97
N LYS A 325 24.91 -21.83 5.03
CA LYS A 325 25.84 -22.94 5.28
C LYS A 325 27.22 -22.49 5.77
N SER A 326 27.52 -21.20 5.76
CA SER A 326 28.83 -20.69 6.16
C SER A 326 29.10 -20.90 7.65
N ASN A 327 30.37 -21.13 8.00
CA ASN A 327 30.79 -21.29 9.39
C ASN A 327 30.47 -20.03 10.22
N GLN A 328 30.65 -18.85 9.62
CA GLN A 328 30.38 -17.55 10.23
C GLN A 328 28.91 -17.40 10.61
N PHE A 329 27.99 -17.73 9.69
CA PHE A 329 26.55 -17.67 9.96
C PHE A 329 26.14 -18.70 11.02
N GLN A 330 26.65 -19.93 10.94
CA GLN A 330 26.35 -20.96 11.94
C GLN A 330 26.88 -20.59 13.33
N GLN A 331 28.07 -19.97 13.41
CA GLN A 331 28.62 -19.46 14.66
C GLN A 331 27.76 -18.33 15.24
N TRP A 332 27.37 -17.36 14.41
CA TRP A 332 26.47 -16.28 14.80
C TRP A 332 25.12 -16.82 15.29
N LEU A 333 24.59 -17.85 14.65
CA LEU A 333 23.31 -18.47 15.02
C LEU A 333 23.40 -19.35 16.28
N ALA A 334 24.57 -19.87 16.64
CA ALA A 334 24.72 -20.80 17.76
C ALA A 334 24.71 -20.12 19.14
N GLN A 335 25.26 -18.92 19.25
CA GLN A 335 25.45 -18.21 20.53
C GLN A 335 24.61 -16.94 20.59
N SER A 336 24.23 -16.51 21.80
CA SER A 336 23.66 -15.18 22.03
C SER A 336 24.75 -14.11 22.00
N ASN A 337 24.36 -12.83 21.90
CA ASN A 337 25.27 -11.70 21.95
C ASN A 337 26.36 -11.71 20.85
N GLN A 338 26.00 -12.13 19.64
CA GLN A 338 26.92 -12.19 18.49
C GLN A 338 26.56 -11.14 17.45
N THR A 339 27.56 -10.57 16.79
CA THR A 339 27.37 -9.66 15.66
C THR A 339 27.99 -10.26 14.40
N LEU A 340 27.20 -10.39 13.35
CA LEU A 340 27.63 -10.78 12.01
C LEU A 340 27.50 -9.58 11.09
N PHE A 341 28.66 -9.02 10.71
CA PHE A 341 28.74 -7.91 9.78
C PHE A 341 29.11 -8.42 8.39
N CYS A 342 28.27 -8.09 7.42
CA CYS A 342 28.36 -8.57 6.06
C CYS A 342 28.61 -7.42 5.08
N PRO A 343 29.89 -6.98 4.92
CA PRO A 343 30.22 -5.99 3.91
C PRO A 343 30.13 -6.63 2.52
N GLY A 344 29.80 -5.82 1.51
CA GLY A 344 29.80 -6.30 0.14
C GLY A 344 29.71 -5.17 -0.87
N MET A 345 30.20 -5.43 -2.07
CA MET A 345 30.13 -4.44 -3.15
C MET A 345 28.67 -4.10 -3.52
N PRO A 346 28.43 -2.89 -4.07
CA PRO A 346 27.14 -2.55 -4.68
C PRO A 346 26.67 -3.62 -5.66
N GLY A 347 25.39 -3.98 -5.64
CA GLY A 347 24.82 -4.95 -6.58
C GLY A 347 25.14 -6.43 -6.31
N ALA A 348 25.85 -6.75 -5.22
CA ALA A 348 26.22 -8.14 -4.88
C ALA A 348 25.05 -9.04 -4.42
N GLY A 349 23.86 -8.46 -4.20
CA GLY A 349 22.68 -9.20 -3.69
C GLY A 349 22.51 -9.17 -2.17
N LYS A 350 23.15 -8.22 -1.46
CA LYS A 350 23.05 -8.07 0.01
C LYS A 350 21.62 -8.09 0.52
N THR A 351 20.74 -7.26 -0.02
CA THR A 351 19.32 -7.17 0.36
C THR A 351 18.55 -8.48 0.16
N ILE A 352 18.82 -9.23 -0.91
CA ILE A 352 18.19 -10.54 -1.15
C ILE A 352 18.72 -11.58 -0.15
N LEU A 353 20.01 -11.55 0.18
CA LEU A 353 20.57 -12.41 1.21
C LEU A 353 20.01 -12.08 2.60
N THR A 354 19.81 -10.80 2.91
CA THR A 354 19.17 -10.35 4.15
C THR A 354 17.75 -10.90 4.27
N SER A 355 16.95 -10.84 3.20
CA SER A 355 15.59 -11.38 3.20
C SER A 355 15.58 -12.89 3.43
N ILE A 356 16.56 -13.62 2.87
CA ILE A 356 16.76 -15.07 3.10
C ILE A 356 17.06 -15.36 4.56
N VAL A 357 17.92 -14.56 5.22
CA VAL A 357 18.22 -14.72 6.65
C VAL A 357 16.95 -14.51 7.48
N ILE A 358 16.18 -13.45 7.21
CA ILE A 358 14.92 -13.17 7.92
C ILE A 358 13.92 -14.32 7.76
N ARG A 359 13.73 -14.81 6.52
CA ARG A 359 12.87 -15.98 6.25
C ARG A 359 13.35 -17.21 7.03
N TYR A 360 14.64 -17.50 6.99
CA TYR A 360 15.22 -18.64 7.72
C TYR A 360 15.00 -18.55 9.23
N LEU A 361 15.13 -17.35 9.82
CA LEU A 361 14.89 -17.15 11.24
C LEU A 361 13.40 -17.36 11.60
N HIS A 362 12.47 -16.83 10.81
CA HIS A 362 11.04 -17.08 11.04
C HIS A 362 10.67 -18.56 10.84
N ASP A 363 11.23 -19.24 9.83
CA ASP A 363 10.97 -20.66 9.62
C ASP A 363 11.52 -21.51 10.80
N LYS A 364 12.64 -21.09 11.40
CA LYS A 364 13.30 -21.80 12.50
C LYS A 364 12.72 -21.50 13.88
N PHE A 365 12.35 -20.25 14.15
CA PHE A 365 11.97 -19.75 15.48
C PHE A 365 10.59 -19.11 15.54
N GLY A 366 9.86 -18.95 14.43
CA GLY A 366 8.60 -18.18 14.39
C GLY A 366 7.45 -18.75 15.22
N ASN A 367 7.56 -19.99 15.71
CA ASN A 367 6.62 -20.60 16.65
C ASN A 367 7.07 -20.50 18.13
N ASP A 368 8.24 -19.93 18.40
CA ASP A 368 8.80 -19.77 19.75
C ASP A 368 8.57 -18.32 20.23
N PRO A 369 7.61 -18.08 21.14
CA PRO A 369 7.27 -16.73 21.61
C PRO A 369 8.38 -16.12 22.50
N THR A 370 9.40 -16.89 22.86
CA THR A 370 10.53 -16.40 23.66
C THR A 370 11.66 -15.82 22.79
N VAL A 371 11.57 -15.96 21.47
CA VAL A 371 12.53 -15.42 20.51
C VAL A 371 11.93 -14.23 19.78
N GLY A 372 12.59 -13.07 19.86
CA GLY A 372 12.17 -11.86 19.14
C GLY A 372 12.93 -11.70 17.83
N ILE A 373 12.24 -11.42 16.73
CA ILE A 373 12.85 -11.15 15.42
C ILE A 373 12.40 -9.76 14.94
N ALA A 374 13.36 -8.86 14.74
CA ALA A 374 13.09 -7.52 14.21
C ALA A 374 14.07 -7.18 13.09
N TYR A 375 13.57 -6.54 12.03
CA TYR A 375 14.38 -6.24 10.86
C TYR A 375 14.08 -4.85 10.27
N LEU A 376 15.10 -4.27 9.63
CA LEU A 376 15.05 -2.93 9.02
C LEU A 376 15.65 -2.99 7.62
N TYR A 377 14.99 -2.32 6.68
CA TYR A 377 15.50 -2.06 5.33
C TYR A 377 15.80 -0.57 5.18
N CYS A 378 17.07 -0.18 5.32
CA CYS A 378 17.49 1.19 5.07
C CYS A 378 17.29 1.53 3.59
N ASN A 379 16.87 2.76 3.29
CA ASN A 379 16.62 3.22 1.94
C ASN A 379 17.03 4.69 1.79
N PHE A 380 18.01 4.94 0.92
CA PHE A 380 18.55 6.27 0.69
C PHE A 380 17.52 7.32 0.23
N ARG A 381 16.35 6.96 -0.31
CA ARG A 381 15.34 7.94 -0.76
C ARG A 381 14.28 8.30 0.29
N GLN A 382 14.20 7.57 1.40
CA GLN A 382 13.22 7.82 2.47
C GLN A 382 13.86 8.56 3.65
N GLN A 383 14.80 9.46 3.36
CA GLN A 383 15.68 10.09 4.35
C GLN A 383 14.89 10.88 5.41
N HIS A 384 13.80 11.53 5.00
CA HIS A 384 12.91 12.27 5.88
C HIS A 384 12.09 11.35 6.81
N GLU A 385 11.93 10.08 6.47
CA GLU A 385 11.15 9.05 7.18
C GLU A 385 12.03 8.07 7.99
N GLN A 386 13.36 8.13 7.86
CA GLN A 386 14.32 7.19 8.47
C GLN A 386 15.32 7.87 9.41
N LYS A 387 14.83 8.71 10.34
CA LYS A 387 15.70 9.26 11.41
C LYS A 387 16.02 8.16 12.44
N SER A 388 17.00 8.40 13.31
CA SER A 388 17.45 7.40 14.29
C SER A 388 16.31 6.97 15.21
N ALA A 389 15.47 7.92 15.64
CA ALA A 389 14.28 7.63 16.43
C ALA A 389 13.28 6.75 15.67
N ASP A 390 13.03 7.00 14.39
CA ASP A 390 12.05 6.24 13.58
C ASP A 390 12.47 4.77 13.40
N LEU A 391 13.78 4.52 13.23
CA LEU A 391 14.34 3.16 13.15
C LEU A 391 14.18 2.42 14.48
N VAL A 392 14.48 3.08 15.60
CA VAL A 392 14.33 2.51 16.95
C VAL A 392 12.85 2.23 17.27
N VAL A 393 11.94 3.14 16.91
CA VAL A 393 10.49 2.92 17.04
C VAL A 393 10.03 1.74 16.19
N SER A 394 10.60 1.56 15.00
CA SER A 394 10.26 0.43 14.12
C SER A 394 10.70 -0.92 14.69
N LEU A 395 11.83 -0.97 15.39
CA LEU A 395 12.26 -2.14 16.16
C LEU A 395 11.32 -2.40 17.34
N LEU A 396 10.96 -1.35 18.07
CA LEU A 396 10.01 -1.42 19.18
C LEU A 396 8.65 -1.97 18.72
N LYS A 397 8.09 -1.46 17.61
CA LYS A 397 6.83 -1.95 17.05
C LYS A 397 6.91 -3.44 16.74
N GLN A 398 7.96 -3.89 16.05
CA GLN A 398 8.10 -5.31 15.68
C GLN A 398 8.18 -6.23 16.90
N LEU A 399 9.03 -5.90 17.87
CA LEU A 399 9.14 -6.70 19.10
C LEU A 399 7.85 -6.64 19.94
N ALA A 400 7.19 -5.49 20.04
CA ALA A 400 5.92 -5.41 20.73
C ALA A 400 4.79 -6.18 20.01
N GLN A 401 4.86 -6.25 18.67
CA GLN A 401 3.87 -6.90 17.83
C GLN A 401 3.99 -8.44 17.84
N GLU A 402 5.17 -8.99 18.12
CA GLU A 402 5.36 -10.44 18.29
C GLU A 402 4.84 -10.94 19.66
N GLN A 403 4.46 -10.05 20.57
CA GLN A 403 3.85 -10.42 21.85
C GLN A 403 2.35 -10.75 21.70
N PRO A 404 1.79 -11.68 22.51
CA PRO A 404 0.38 -12.05 22.44
C PRO A 404 -0.62 -10.93 22.75
N SER A 405 -0.15 -9.84 23.37
CA SER A 405 -0.94 -8.67 23.74
C SER A 405 -0.03 -7.45 23.87
N VAL A 406 -0.59 -6.24 23.77
CA VAL A 406 0.20 -4.99 23.87
C VAL A 406 0.92 -4.97 25.22
N PRO A 407 2.27 -4.87 25.23
CA PRO A 407 3.01 -4.78 26.47
C PRO A 407 2.54 -3.58 27.30
N GLU A 408 2.36 -3.76 28.61
CA GLU A 408 1.79 -2.74 29.50
C GLU A 408 2.57 -1.42 29.43
N ALA A 409 3.90 -1.48 29.30
CA ALA A 409 4.75 -0.31 29.09
C ALA A 409 4.37 0.49 27.83
N VAL A 410 4.03 -0.19 26.72
CA VAL A 410 3.61 0.46 25.46
C VAL A 410 2.20 1.03 25.61
N ARG A 411 1.29 0.31 26.26
CA ARG A 411 -0.07 0.79 26.52
C ARG A 411 -0.08 2.04 27.41
N ASN A 412 0.77 2.06 28.44
CA ASN A 412 0.92 3.22 29.33
C ASN A 412 1.49 4.42 28.59
N LEU A 413 2.49 4.21 27.72
CA LEU A 413 3.03 5.26 26.85
C LEU A 413 1.94 5.81 25.92
N TYR A 414 1.19 4.94 25.26
CA TYR A 414 0.07 5.34 24.39
C TYR A 414 -0.96 6.17 25.15
N ASN A 415 -1.40 5.72 26.32
CA ASN A 415 -2.41 6.44 27.11
C ASN A 415 -1.92 7.81 27.58
N LEU A 416 -0.65 7.91 28.01
CA LEU A 416 -0.03 9.17 28.44
C LEU A 416 -0.01 10.20 27.30
N HIS A 417 0.43 9.77 26.13
CA HIS A 417 0.59 10.65 24.97
C HIS A 417 -0.72 10.90 24.23
N LYS A 418 -1.66 9.95 24.24
CA LYS A 418 -3.03 10.13 23.73
C LYS A 418 -3.79 11.18 24.53
N ALA A 419 -3.70 11.14 25.86
CA ALA A 419 -4.36 12.12 26.72
C ALA A 419 -3.81 13.54 26.54
N LYS A 420 -2.51 13.66 26.26
CA LYS A 420 -1.82 14.95 26.07
C LYS A 420 -1.68 15.36 24.60
N GLN A 421 -2.11 14.54 23.65
CA GLN A 421 -1.93 14.70 22.20
C GLN A 421 -0.48 14.99 21.77
N THR A 422 0.49 14.33 22.40
CA THR A 422 1.93 14.49 22.11
C THR A 422 2.51 13.23 21.47
N ARG A 423 3.71 13.32 20.90
CA ARG A 423 4.50 12.14 20.48
C ARG A 423 5.49 11.74 21.59
N PRO A 424 5.81 10.45 21.74
CA PRO A 424 6.81 10.00 22.68
C PRO A 424 8.21 10.49 22.27
N SER A 425 8.99 10.91 23.26
CA SER A 425 10.38 11.31 23.06
C SER A 425 11.28 10.12 22.72
N PRO A 426 12.42 10.34 22.05
CA PRO A 426 13.38 9.27 21.75
C PRO A 426 13.86 8.50 22.99
N ASP A 427 14.00 9.18 24.14
CA ASP A 427 14.40 8.56 25.40
C ASP A 427 13.32 7.64 25.97
N GLU A 428 12.04 8.03 25.86
CA GLU A 428 10.91 7.19 26.28
C GLU A 428 10.81 5.92 25.43
N ILE A 429 10.95 6.08 24.11
CA ILE A 429 10.99 4.95 23.15
C ILE A 429 12.13 4.00 23.50
N ARG A 430 13.34 4.54 23.71
CA ARG A 430 14.53 3.76 24.09
C ARG A 430 14.29 2.94 25.36
N ASN A 431 13.75 3.58 26.39
CA ASN A 431 13.53 2.93 27.69
C ASN A 431 12.53 1.77 27.57
N ILE A 432 11.48 1.93 26.78
CA ILE A 432 10.47 0.89 26.55
C ILE A 432 11.05 -0.25 25.69
N LEU A 433 11.84 0.07 24.66
CA LEU A 433 12.53 -0.93 23.86
C LEU A 433 13.44 -1.81 24.73
N HIS A 434 14.23 -1.22 25.63
CA HIS A 434 15.03 -1.98 26.58
C HIS A 434 14.17 -2.85 27.51
N HIS A 435 13.06 -2.31 28.01
CA HIS A 435 12.18 -3.05 28.91
C HIS A 435 11.58 -4.29 28.24
N ILE A 436 11.14 -4.17 26.98
CA ILE A 436 10.61 -5.28 26.19
C ILE A 436 11.72 -6.23 25.77
N ALA A 437 12.90 -5.74 25.41
CA ALA A 437 13.99 -6.60 24.98
C ALA A 437 14.40 -7.62 26.06
N VAL A 438 14.29 -7.26 27.34
CA VAL A 438 14.61 -8.17 28.46
C VAL A 438 13.55 -9.26 28.66
N THR A 439 12.35 -9.15 28.09
CA THR A 439 11.32 -10.19 28.20
C THR A 439 11.57 -11.38 27.26
N TYR A 440 12.44 -11.22 26.27
CA TYR A 440 12.83 -12.29 25.35
C TYR A 440 14.03 -13.07 25.88
N SER A 441 14.03 -14.39 25.64
CA SER A 441 15.19 -15.25 25.93
C SER A 441 16.31 -15.03 24.91
N ARG A 442 15.94 -14.62 23.69
CA ARG A 442 16.84 -14.39 22.57
C ARG A 442 16.23 -13.38 21.60
N ILE A 443 17.05 -12.48 21.05
CA ILE A 443 16.60 -11.52 20.04
C ILE A 443 17.54 -11.52 18.85
N PHE A 444 16.98 -11.45 17.64
CA PHE A 444 17.69 -11.20 16.40
C PHE A 444 17.28 -9.85 15.83
N ILE A 445 18.25 -8.96 15.63
CA ILE A 445 18.06 -7.68 14.92
C ILE A 445 18.81 -7.74 13.60
N ILE A 446 18.09 -7.56 12.49
CA ILE A 446 18.62 -7.59 11.13
C ILE A 446 18.54 -6.20 10.51
N VAL A 447 19.66 -5.65 10.06
CA VAL A 447 19.72 -4.31 9.45
C VAL A 447 20.30 -4.41 8.05
N ASP A 448 19.48 -4.18 7.03
CA ASP A 448 19.93 -4.15 5.64
C ASP A 448 20.40 -2.76 5.24
N ALA A 449 21.49 -2.70 4.46
CA ALA A 449 22.03 -1.50 3.83
C ALA A 449 22.29 -0.35 4.81
N LEU A 450 23.00 -0.63 5.91
CA LEU A 450 23.29 0.34 6.97
C LEU A 450 23.91 1.66 6.46
N ASP A 451 24.64 1.61 5.34
CA ASP A 451 25.18 2.78 4.66
C ASP A 451 24.12 3.72 4.07
N GLU A 452 22.94 3.20 3.73
CA GLU A 452 21.84 3.93 3.09
C GLU A 452 20.87 4.58 4.09
N CYS A 453 21.00 4.30 5.38
CA CYS A 453 20.31 5.04 6.42
C CYS A 453 20.94 6.45 6.47
N GLN A 454 20.28 7.46 5.86
CA GLN A 454 20.76 8.85 5.88
C GLN A 454 20.46 9.49 7.23
N LEU A 455 21.24 9.07 8.19
CA LEU A 455 21.48 9.79 9.40
C LEU A 455 22.62 10.77 9.08
N SER A 456 22.62 11.98 9.62
CA SER A 456 23.88 12.74 9.72
C SER A 456 24.96 11.81 10.29
N TYR A 457 26.25 12.08 10.07
CA TYR A 457 27.32 11.28 10.70
C TYR A 457 27.01 11.02 12.19
N GLU A 458 26.49 12.04 12.88
CA GLU A 458 26.00 11.97 14.25
C GLU A 458 24.80 11.03 14.47
N GLY A 459 23.80 11.03 13.60
CA GLY A 459 22.63 10.17 13.75
C GLY A 459 22.94 8.67 13.57
N ARG A 460 23.87 8.30 12.68
CA ARG A 460 24.27 6.88 12.46
C ARG A 460 24.98 6.35 13.68
N GLU A 461 25.84 7.16 14.25
CA GLU A 461 26.51 6.91 15.51
C GLU A 461 25.50 6.76 16.66
N VAL A 462 24.47 7.61 16.72
CA VAL A 462 23.40 7.50 17.73
C VAL A 462 22.66 6.17 17.61
N PHE A 463 22.28 5.77 16.40
CA PHE A 463 21.56 4.52 16.16
C PHE A 463 22.39 3.27 16.48
N LEU A 464 23.64 3.22 16.00
CA LEU A 464 24.53 2.09 16.27
C LEU A 464 24.87 1.98 17.75
N ARG A 465 25.11 3.10 18.43
CA ARG A 465 25.32 3.13 19.88
C ARG A 465 24.11 2.54 20.61
N GLU A 466 22.91 2.85 20.16
CA GLU A 466 21.69 2.31 20.76
C GLU A 466 21.57 0.80 20.57
N ILE A 467 21.77 0.30 19.35
CA ILE A 467 21.72 -1.15 19.08
C ILE A 467 22.79 -1.91 19.88
N PHE A 468 24.03 -1.40 19.95
CA PHE A 468 25.09 -2.07 20.72
C PHE A 468 24.83 -2.01 22.23
N HIS A 469 24.25 -0.91 22.73
CA HIS A 469 23.83 -0.82 24.13
C HIS A 469 22.71 -1.81 24.46
N LEU A 470 21.75 -1.96 23.54
CA LEU A 470 20.69 -2.95 23.64
C LEU A 470 21.25 -4.38 23.62
N GLN A 471 22.22 -4.65 22.75
CA GLN A 471 22.95 -5.92 22.69
C GLN A 471 23.66 -6.22 24.02
N ALA A 472 24.39 -5.27 24.59
CA ALA A 472 25.11 -5.46 25.86
C ALA A 472 24.16 -5.79 27.04
N LYS A 473 22.92 -5.30 27.01
CA LYS A 473 21.92 -5.54 28.07
C LYS A 473 21.08 -6.80 27.87
N ALA A 474 20.66 -7.09 26.64
CA ALA A 474 19.69 -8.15 26.31
C ALA A 474 20.30 -9.33 25.55
N GLY A 475 21.60 -9.32 25.26
CA GLY A 475 22.30 -10.42 24.59
C GLY A 475 21.88 -10.62 23.13
N ILE A 476 21.62 -9.53 22.41
CA ILE A 476 21.05 -9.54 21.05
C ILE A 476 22.04 -10.06 20.01
N ASN A 477 21.52 -10.81 19.04
CA ASN A 477 22.23 -11.17 17.82
C ASN A 477 21.98 -10.13 16.73
N ILE A 478 23.04 -9.50 16.24
CA ILE A 478 22.94 -8.46 15.20
C ILE A 478 23.43 -9.05 13.88
N PHE A 479 22.64 -8.90 12.82
CA PHE A 479 23.08 -9.11 11.43
C PHE A 479 22.99 -7.77 10.71
N ALA A 480 24.08 -7.30 10.11
CA ALA A 480 24.10 -6.02 9.41
C ALA A 480 24.79 -6.13 8.05
N THR A 481 24.20 -5.55 7.01
CA THR A 481 24.83 -5.43 5.69
C THR A 481 25.22 -3.99 5.39
N SER A 482 26.32 -3.80 4.67
CA SER A 482 26.81 -2.46 4.27
C SER A 482 27.69 -2.55 3.02
N ARG A 483 27.92 -1.43 2.34
CA ARG A 483 29.10 -1.24 1.47
C ARG A 483 30.40 -1.18 2.28
N TYR A 484 31.54 -1.29 1.59
CA TYR A 484 32.87 -1.05 2.17
C TYR A 484 33.04 0.44 2.46
N ILE A 485 32.68 0.85 3.68
CA ILE A 485 32.83 2.22 4.17
C ILE A 485 33.66 2.14 5.44
N GLN A 486 34.86 2.73 5.40
CA GLN A 486 35.84 2.63 6.49
C GLN A 486 35.26 3.00 7.86
N ASP A 487 34.45 4.07 7.91
CA ASP A 487 33.82 4.54 9.15
C ASP A 487 32.83 3.53 9.73
N ILE A 488 32.06 2.84 8.87
CA ILE A 488 31.12 1.80 9.29
C ILE A 488 31.91 0.56 9.71
N GLU A 489 32.87 0.12 8.90
CA GLU A 489 33.67 -1.06 9.16
C GLU A 489 34.39 -0.98 10.51
N ALA A 490 34.95 0.19 10.85
CA ALA A 490 35.62 0.43 12.13
C ALA A 490 34.73 0.15 13.34
N LYS A 491 33.40 0.31 13.22
CA LYS A 491 32.44 0.01 14.31
C LYS A 491 32.21 -1.49 14.51
N PHE A 492 32.54 -2.30 13.52
CA PHE A 492 32.34 -3.75 13.52
C PHE A 492 33.66 -4.54 13.53
N ASP A 493 34.80 -3.91 13.89
CA ASP A 493 36.12 -4.55 13.85
C ASP A 493 36.25 -5.81 14.72
N GLN A 494 35.48 -5.89 15.80
CA GLN A 494 35.47 -7.06 16.70
C GLN A 494 34.37 -8.08 16.37
N SER A 495 33.61 -7.87 15.29
CA SER A 495 32.47 -8.71 14.91
C SER A 495 32.88 -9.87 13.99
N ILE A 496 32.04 -10.90 13.90
CA ILE A 496 32.18 -11.93 12.88
C ILE A 496 31.95 -11.27 11.52
N ARG A 497 32.85 -11.48 10.56
CA ARG A 497 32.77 -10.88 9.23
C ARG A 497 32.56 -11.93 8.15
N LEU A 498 31.61 -11.67 7.25
CA LEU A 498 31.39 -12.49 6.07
C LEU A 498 31.09 -11.60 4.86
N GLU A 499 32.03 -11.55 3.93
CA GLU A 499 31.87 -10.76 2.71
C GLU A 499 30.74 -11.33 1.83
N ILE A 500 29.82 -10.45 1.39
CA ILE A 500 28.77 -10.79 0.44
C ILE A 500 29.27 -10.50 -0.98
N ARG A 501 29.38 -11.57 -1.78
CA ARG A 501 29.64 -11.53 -3.22
C ARG A 501 28.70 -12.50 -3.93
N ALA A 502 28.34 -12.17 -5.16
CA ALA A 502 27.62 -13.11 -6.03
C ALA A 502 28.48 -14.36 -6.26
N SER A 503 27.99 -15.54 -5.90
CA SER A 503 28.68 -16.80 -6.22
C SER A 503 28.35 -17.23 -7.65
N ASP A 504 29.33 -17.80 -8.34
CA ASP A 504 29.13 -18.34 -9.70
C ASP A 504 27.94 -19.30 -9.74
N THR A 505 27.79 -20.14 -8.71
CA THR A 505 26.68 -21.08 -8.57
C THR A 505 25.30 -20.41 -8.48
N ASP A 506 25.19 -19.28 -7.78
CA ASP A 506 23.92 -18.56 -7.65
C ASP A 506 23.61 -17.80 -8.94
N VAL A 507 24.63 -17.23 -9.59
CA VAL A 507 24.50 -16.58 -10.89
C VAL A 507 24.05 -17.60 -11.94
N GLU A 508 24.69 -18.76 -12.02
CA GLU A 508 24.31 -19.83 -12.95
C GLU A 508 22.86 -20.30 -12.75
N ARG A 509 22.42 -20.48 -11.50
CA ARG A 509 21.02 -20.84 -11.18
C ARG A 509 20.02 -19.77 -11.59
N TYR A 510 20.37 -18.51 -11.44
CA TYR A 510 19.56 -17.40 -11.94
C TYR A 510 19.48 -17.40 -13.47
N LEU A 511 20.61 -17.65 -14.14
CA LEU A 511 20.66 -17.76 -15.60
C LEU A 511 19.86 -18.96 -16.12
N ASP A 512 19.83 -20.09 -15.41
CA ASP A 512 19.04 -21.27 -15.80
C ASP A 512 17.55 -20.93 -15.95
N GLN A 513 17.02 -20.05 -15.11
CA GLN A 513 15.65 -19.57 -15.24
C GLN A 513 15.51 -18.53 -16.36
N LYS A 514 16.40 -17.53 -16.42
CA LYS A 514 16.31 -16.45 -17.41
C LYS A 514 16.54 -16.92 -18.85
N LEU A 515 17.33 -17.95 -19.05
CA LEU A 515 17.51 -18.58 -20.36
C LEU A 515 16.24 -19.28 -20.85
N GLN A 516 15.25 -19.57 -19.98
CA GLN A 516 13.95 -20.09 -20.41
C GLN A 516 13.17 -19.08 -21.26
N ASP A 517 13.43 -17.79 -21.05
CA ASP A 517 12.81 -16.69 -21.80
C ASP A 517 13.52 -16.43 -23.15
N PHE A 518 14.61 -17.14 -23.44
CA PHE A 518 15.36 -16.98 -24.68
C PHE A 518 14.72 -17.74 -25.85
N PRO A 519 14.98 -17.33 -27.11
CA PRO A 519 14.50 -18.04 -28.28
C PRO A 519 14.80 -19.55 -28.25
N SER A 520 13.85 -20.36 -28.72
CA SER A 520 13.90 -21.82 -28.64
C SER A 520 15.12 -22.49 -29.26
N TRP A 521 15.84 -21.81 -30.16
CA TRP A 521 17.08 -22.32 -30.74
C TRP A 521 18.27 -22.27 -29.76
N ILE A 522 18.27 -21.33 -28.80
CA ILE A 522 19.25 -21.27 -27.70
C ILE A 522 18.95 -22.38 -26.70
N LEU A 523 17.67 -22.61 -26.40
CA LEU A 523 17.21 -23.69 -25.51
C LEU A 523 17.61 -25.10 -25.99
N LYS A 524 17.81 -25.28 -27.30
CA LYS A 524 18.24 -26.57 -27.89
C LYS A 524 19.76 -26.76 -27.90
N ASP A 525 20.54 -25.69 -27.76
CA ASP A 525 22.01 -25.74 -27.79
C ASP A 525 22.57 -25.70 -26.36
N SER A 526 22.72 -26.88 -25.75
CA SER A 526 23.27 -27.01 -24.40
C SER A 526 24.72 -26.54 -24.28
N SER A 527 25.49 -26.58 -25.37
CA SER A 527 26.87 -26.08 -25.39
C SER A 527 26.88 -24.55 -25.28
N LEU A 528 26.02 -23.87 -26.04
CA LEU A 528 25.89 -22.41 -26.00
C LEU A 528 25.35 -21.92 -24.66
N GLN A 529 24.36 -22.61 -24.08
CA GLN A 529 23.86 -22.27 -22.73
C GLN A 529 24.97 -22.38 -21.67
N THR A 530 25.78 -23.43 -21.73
CA THR A 530 26.91 -23.60 -20.79
C THR A 530 27.96 -22.52 -20.99
N GLU A 531 28.23 -22.13 -22.25
CA GLU A 531 29.14 -21.04 -22.60
C GLU A 531 28.63 -19.69 -22.05
N ILE A 532 27.34 -19.37 -22.24
CA ILE A 532 26.70 -18.15 -21.71
C ILE A 532 26.80 -18.12 -20.18
N LYS A 533 26.42 -19.21 -19.51
CA LYS A 533 26.43 -19.31 -18.05
C LYS A 533 27.82 -19.09 -17.46
N SER A 534 28.80 -19.85 -17.97
CA SER A 534 30.18 -19.77 -17.47
C SER A 534 30.82 -18.39 -17.72
N LYS A 535 30.55 -17.78 -18.88
CA LYS A 535 31.13 -16.48 -19.22
C LYS A 535 30.49 -15.33 -18.44
N ILE A 536 29.16 -15.33 -18.28
CA ILE A 536 28.48 -14.32 -17.46
C ILE A 536 28.88 -14.46 -15.99
N ALA A 537 28.89 -15.67 -15.44
CA ALA A 537 29.30 -15.90 -14.05
C ALA A 537 30.69 -15.32 -13.76
N ARG A 538 31.65 -15.54 -14.67
CA ARG A 538 32.99 -14.96 -14.58
C ARG A 538 33.01 -13.43 -14.77
N ALA A 539 32.25 -12.90 -15.73
CA ALA A 539 32.22 -11.46 -16.05
C ALA A 539 31.57 -10.60 -14.94
N VAL A 540 30.71 -11.20 -14.13
CA VAL A 540 29.97 -10.54 -13.05
C VAL A 540 30.87 -10.15 -11.86
N ASP A 541 32.00 -10.85 -11.63
CA ASP A 541 33.01 -10.59 -10.58
C ASP A 541 32.42 -10.24 -9.19
N GLY A 542 31.35 -10.95 -8.79
CA GLY A 542 30.71 -10.76 -7.50
C GLY A 542 29.61 -9.68 -7.45
N MET A 543 29.31 -8.98 -8.55
CA MET A 543 28.22 -8.00 -8.66
C MET A 543 27.00 -8.57 -9.40
N PHE A 544 26.15 -9.31 -8.70
CA PHE A 544 24.99 -10.03 -9.25
C PHE A 544 24.15 -9.22 -10.26
N LEU A 545 23.99 -7.91 -10.03
CA LEU A 545 23.28 -6.99 -10.91
C LEU A 545 23.75 -7.02 -12.39
N LEU A 546 25.06 -7.19 -12.63
CA LEU A 546 25.61 -7.27 -13.98
C LEU A 546 25.06 -8.47 -14.75
N ALA A 547 24.70 -9.56 -14.06
CA ALA A 547 24.14 -10.74 -14.69
C ALA A 547 22.84 -10.40 -15.42
N GLN A 548 21.97 -9.60 -14.80
CA GLN A 548 20.71 -9.16 -15.42
C GLN A 548 20.96 -8.28 -16.65
N LEU A 549 21.87 -7.30 -16.55
CA LEU A 549 22.18 -6.39 -17.66
C LEU A 549 22.80 -7.13 -18.86
N TYR A 550 23.66 -8.12 -18.60
CA TYR A 550 24.27 -8.93 -19.66
C TYR A 550 23.24 -9.87 -20.30
N VAL A 551 22.34 -10.47 -19.52
CA VAL A 551 21.23 -11.29 -20.05
C VAL A 551 20.36 -10.48 -21.00
N ASP A 552 19.94 -9.28 -20.59
CA ASP A 552 19.08 -8.42 -21.42
C ASP A 552 19.78 -7.97 -22.71
N SER A 553 21.11 -7.73 -22.64
CA SER A 553 21.94 -7.43 -23.81
C SER A 553 22.02 -8.61 -24.80
N LEU A 554 22.12 -9.85 -24.29
CA LEU A 554 22.21 -11.06 -25.10
C LEU A 554 20.86 -11.50 -25.68
N ALA A 555 19.76 -11.29 -24.97
CA ALA A 555 18.41 -11.72 -25.38
C ALA A 555 17.99 -11.18 -26.76
N ARG A 556 18.56 -10.04 -27.18
CA ARG A 556 18.26 -9.38 -28.47
C ARG A 556 19.15 -9.83 -29.62
N LYS A 557 20.15 -10.71 -29.39
CA LYS A 557 21.05 -11.19 -30.43
C LYS A 557 20.35 -12.28 -31.26
N THR A 558 20.37 -12.12 -32.59
CA THR A 558 19.62 -12.99 -33.50
C THR A 558 20.41 -14.20 -34.01
N THR A 559 21.72 -14.27 -33.73
CA THR A 559 22.59 -15.35 -34.22
C THR A 559 23.58 -15.81 -33.15
N THR A 560 23.94 -17.09 -33.18
CA THR A 560 24.98 -17.67 -32.30
C THR A 560 26.32 -16.92 -32.41
N LYS A 561 26.68 -16.45 -33.61
CA LYS A 561 27.91 -15.66 -33.83
C LYS A 561 27.85 -14.33 -33.09
N ALA A 562 26.72 -13.62 -33.16
CA ALA A 562 26.53 -12.35 -32.47
C ALA A 562 26.55 -12.52 -30.94
N ILE A 563 26.00 -13.63 -30.42
CA ILE A 563 26.10 -13.99 -29.00
C ILE A 563 27.56 -14.22 -28.60
N ARG A 564 28.30 -15.04 -29.33
CA ARG A 564 29.72 -15.33 -29.02
C ARG A 564 30.62 -14.10 -29.10
N ILE A 565 30.36 -13.18 -30.03
CA ILE A 565 31.07 -11.89 -30.10
C ILE A 565 30.80 -11.08 -28.84
N ALA A 566 29.53 -10.89 -28.47
CA ALA A 566 29.16 -10.15 -27.25
C ALA A 566 29.75 -10.80 -26.00
N LEU A 567 29.73 -12.13 -25.90
CA LEU A 567 30.37 -12.89 -24.82
C LEU A 567 31.90 -12.75 -24.82
N GLY A 568 32.53 -12.54 -25.97
CA GLY A 568 33.96 -12.28 -26.08
C GLY A 568 34.34 -10.87 -25.61
N GLU A 569 33.49 -9.87 -25.89
CA GLU A 569 33.67 -8.49 -25.43
C GLU A 569 33.58 -8.38 -23.90
N LEU A 570 32.80 -9.24 -23.24
CA LEU A 570 32.73 -9.36 -21.78
C LEU A 570 34.05 -9.86 -21.14
N GLU A 571 34.89 -10.61 -21.87
CA GLU A 571 36.18 -11.15 -21.37
C GLU A 571 37.33 -10.12 -21.44
N VAL A 572 37.18 -9.00 -22.16
CA VAL A 572 38.26 -8.00 -22.39
C VAL A 572 38.34 -6.95 -21.27
N LEU A 573 37.66 -7.16 -20.14
CA LEU A 573 37.65 -6.18 -19.04
C LEU A 573 38.97 -6.16 -18.25
N PRO A 574 39.47 -4.99 -17.81
CA PRO A 574 40.80 -4.87 -17.22
C PRO A 574 40.90 -5.59 -15.87
N GLU A 575 41.97 -6.36 -15.67
CA GLU A 575 42.23 -7.22 -14.50
C GLU A 575 42.46 -6.45 -13.17
N ALA A 576 42.37 -5.12 -13.16
CA ALA A 576 42.71 -4.31 -11.99
C ALA A 576 41.48 -3.98 -11.13
N PRO A 577 41.50 -4.27 -9.80
CA PRO A 577 40.37 -4.01 -8.90
C PRO A 577 39.94 -2.53 -8.79
N ASN A 578 40.77 -1.59 -9.22
CA ASN A 578 40.48 -0.15 -9.23
C ASN A 578 39.68 0.33 -10.46
N ASP A 579 39.45 -0.51 -11.48
CA ASP A 579 38.68 -0.15 -12.69
C ASP A 579 37.20 -0.58 -12.65
N ARG A 580 36.73 -1.20 -11.56
CA ARG A 580 35.35 -1.72 -11.40
C ARG A 580 34.22 -0.69 -11.59
N PRO A 581 34.34 0.58 -11.16
CA PRO A 581 33.32 1.60 -11.45
C PRO A 581 33.11 1.80 -12.95
N LYS A 582 34.17 1.63 -13.77
CA LYS A 582 34.10 1.78 -15.23
C LYS A 582 33.34 0.63 -15.89
N THR A 583 33.38 -0.58 -15.33
CA THR A 583 32.65 -1.75 -15.88
C THR A 583 31.15 -1.61 -15.69
N LEU A 584 30.70 -1.22 -14.49
CA LEU A 584 29.29 -1.00 -14.20
C LEU A 584 28.76 0.23 -14.94
N ASP A 585 29.50 1.33 -14.94
CA ASP A 585 29.14 2.53 -15.69
C ASP A 585 29.08 2.25 -17.20
N ARG A 586 29.96 1.39 -17.74
CA ARG A 586 29.87 0.92 -19.13
C ARG A 586 28.59 0.12 -19.36
N ALA A 587 28.21 -0.80 -18.48
CA ALA A 587 26.98 -1.58 -18.63
C ALA A 587 25.72 -0.69 -18.63
N TYR A 588 25.69 0.35 -17.79
CA TYR A 588 24.62 1.36 -17.81
C TYR A 588 24.68 2.24 -19.05
N LEU A 589 25.86 2.68 -19.47
CA LEU A 589 26.04 3.46 -20.70
C LEU A 589 25.52 2.68 -21.90
N GLU A 590 25.90 1.42 -22.05
CA GLU A 590 25.39 0.56 -23.11
C GLU A 590 23.86 0.36 -23.01
N ALA A 591 23.30 0.30 -21.79
CA ALA A 591 21.83 0.25 -21.61
C ALA A 591 21.15 1.54 -22.07
N MET A 592 21.73 2.70 -21.77
CA MET A 592 21.24 3.99 -22.24
C MET A 592 21.40 4.14 -23.76
N GLU A 593 22.54 3.75 -24.33
CA GLU A 593 22.74 3.72 -25.79
C GLU A 593 21.71 2.81 -26.47
N ARG A 594 21.38 1.66 -25.88
CA ARG A 594 20.29 0.79 -26.35
C ARG A 594 18.92 1.46 -26.30
N ILE A 595 18.68 2.38 -25.38
CA ILE A 595 17.45 3.19 -25.33
C ILE A 595 17.49 4.26 -26.43
N GLN A 596 18.63 4.92 -26.64
CA GLN A 596 18.79 5.99 -27.61
C GLN A 596 18.59 5.54 -29.07
N VAL A 597 18.91 4.28 -29.41
CA VAL A 597 18.74 3.72 -30.75
C VAL A 597 17.35 3.14 -31.04
N GLN A 598 16.42 3.17 -30.07
CA GLN A 598 15.03 2.75 -30.32
C GLN A 598 14.31 3.72 -31.25
N THR A 599 13.09 3.37 -31.70
CA THR A 599 12.24 4.32 -32.42
C THR A 599 12.00 5.57 -31.56
N PRO A 600 11.78 6.75 -32.16
CA PRO A 600 11.58 7.99 -31.41
C PRO A 600 10.55 7.87 -30.29
N GLU A 601 9.42 7.22 -30.56
CA GLU A 601 8.30 7.03 -29.64
C GLU A 601 8.69 6.14 -28.44
N HIS A 602 9.35 5.01 -28.70
CA HIS A 602 9.78 4.09 -27.64
C HIS A 602 10.91 4.68 -26.79
N ARG A 603 11.85 5.38 -27.44
CA ARG A 603 12.92 6.10 -26.75
C ARG A 603 12.35 7.14 -25.81
N GLU A 604 11.41 7.96 -26.29
CA GLU A 604 10.78 9.00 -25.48
C GLU A 604 10.05 8.39 -24.28
N LEU A 605 9.24 7.35 -24.50
CA LEU A 605 8.54 6.64 -23.44
C LEU A 605 9.50 6.09 -22.37
N ALA A 606 10.60 5.46 -22.77
CA ALA A 606 11.61 4.94 -21.85
C ALA A 606 12.34 6.05 -21.08
N MET A 607 12.72 7.14 -21.76
CA MET A 607 13.40 8.27 -21.13
C MET A 607 12.50 8.99 -20.13
N GLN A 608 11.22 9.17 -20.45
CA GLN A 608 10.24 9.73 -19.52
C GLN A 608 9.99 8.79 -18.33
N ALA A 609 9.85 7.47 -18.56
CA ALA A 609 9.68 6.53 -17.45
C ALA A 609 10.89 6.56 -16.49
N LEU A 610 12.11 6.53 -17.04
CA LEU A 610 13.33 6.63 -16.25
C LEU A 610 13.44 7.96 -15.51
N SER A 611 13.05 9.08 -16.13
CA SER A 611 13.08 10.39 -15.46
C SER A 611 12.11 10.42 -14.29
N TRP A 612 10.86 10.00 -14.46
CA TRP A 612 9.87 9.92 -13.38
C TRP A 612 10.33 9.01 -12.24
N ILE A 613 10.79 7.80 -12.53
CA ILE A 613 11.28 6.86 -11.51
C ILE A 613 12.51 7.41 -10.78
N SER A 614 13.36 8.19 -11.46
CA SER A 614 14.60 8.74 -10.88
C SER A 614 14.38 10.02 -10.08
N CYS A 615 13.47 10.88 -10.52
CA CYS A 615 13.20 12.19 -9.92
C CYS A 615 12.13 12.17 -8.83
N ALA A 616 11.20 11.20 -8.86
CA ALA A 616 10.01 11.27 -8.02
C ALA A 616 10.36 11.37 -6.53
N LYS A 617 9.69 12.29 -5.82
CA LYS A 617 9.94 12.61 -4.41
C LYS A 617 9.48 11.48 -3.47
N ARG A 618 8.62 10.58 -3.96
CA ARG A 618 8.31 9.28 -3.36
C ARG A 618 8.19 8.20 -4.43
N ARG A 619 8.13 6.94 -4.02
CA ARG A 619 7.86 5.83 -4.96
C ARG A 619 6.48 6.00 -5.59
N LEU A 620 6.40 5.75 -6.90
CA LEU A 620 5.18 5.76 -7.67
C LEU A 620 4.63 4.32 -7.80
N THR A 621 3.31 4.19 -7.77
CA THR A 621 2.62 2.97 -8.22
C THR A 621 2.70 2.84 -9.74
N SER A 622 2.35 1.66 -10.27
CA SER A 622 2.33 1.48 -11.72
C SER A 622 1.31 2.38 -12.41
N ALA A 623 0.13 2.50 -11.82
CA ALA A 623 -0.94 3.34 -12.33
C ALA A 623 -0.57 4.84 -12.26
N GLU A 624 0.09 5.30 -11.19
CA GLU A 624 0.59 6.68 -11.12
C GLU A 624 1.60 6.98 -12.23
N LEU A 625 2.56 6.08 -12.48
CA LEU A 625 3.53 6.27 -13.56
C LEU A 625 2.84 6.25 -14.94
N GLN A 626 1.91 5.32 -15.17
CA GLN A 626 1.16 5.25 -16.43
C GLN A 626 0.37 6.54 -16.68
N HIS A 627 -0.31 7.06 -15.67
CA HIS A 627 -1.05 8.32 -15.78
C HIS A 627 -0.11 9.50 -16.02
N ALA A 628 1.03 9.55 -15.33
CA ALA A 628 2.06 10.57 -15.54
C ALA A 628 2.61 10.54 -16.97
N LEU A 629 2.82 9.36 -17.54
CA LEU A 629 3.27 9.21 -18.93
C LEU A 629 2.18 9.62 -19.93
N ALA A 630 0.91 9.36 -19.62
CA ALA A 630 -0.24 9.67 -20.47
C ALA A 630 -0.68 11.15 -20.48
N VAL A 631 -0.16 12.00 -19.58
CA VAL A 631 -0.49 13.44 -19.61
C VAL A 631 0.09 14.11 -20.85
N GLU A 632 -0.78 14.71 -21.65
CA GLU A 632 -0.44 15.55 -22.79
C GLU A 632 -0.52 17.04 -22.42
N VAL A 633 0.59 17.75 -22.61
CA VAL A 633 0.66 19.18 -22.32
C VAL A 633 -0.30 19.92 -23.26
N LYS A 634 -1.12 20.83 -22.70
CA LYS A 634 -2.20 21.63 -23.34
C LYS A 634 -3.56 20.95 -23.45
N GLU A 635 -3.67 19.67 -23.15
CA GLU A 635 -4.96 19.04 -23.01
C GLU A 635 -5.62 19.38 -21.67
N SER A 636 -6.94 19.24 -21.62
CA SER A 636 -7.75 19.64 -20.46
C SER A 636 -8.37 18.46 -19.70
N LEU A 637 -8.15 17.24 -20.18
CA LEU A 637 -8.55 15.96 -19.60
C LEU A 637 -7.49 14.90 -19.90
N LEU A 638 -7.44 13.85 -19.09
CA LEU A 638 -6.60 12.68 -19.38
C LEU A 638 -7.28 11.80 -20.43
N ASP A 639 -6.62 11.52 -21.55
CA ASP A 639 -7.10 10.54 -22.51
C ASP A 639 -6.74 9.11 -22.04
N PRO A 640 -7.74 8.24 -21.74
CA PRO A 640 -7.47 6.85 -21.38
C PRO A 640 -6.80 6.05 -22.49
N GLU A 641 -6.95 6.45 -23.76
CA GLU A 641 -6.30 5.77 -24.89
C GLU A 641 -4.79 6.03 -24.95
N ASN A 642 -4.30 7.07 -24.26
CA ASN A 642 -2.88 7.40 -24.15
C ASN A 642 -2.18 6.66 -22.98
N ILE A 643 -2.92 5.85 -22.22
CA ILE A 643 -2.37 5.07 -21.11
C ILE A 643 -1.62 3.84 -21.65
N ALA A 644 -0.28 3.91 -21.66
CA ALA A 644 0.57 2.82 -22.11
C ALA A 644 0.54 1.60 -21.17
N ASP A 645 0.60 0.39 -21.73
CA ASP A 645 0.75 -0.84 -20.94
C ASP A 645 2.06 -0.84 -20.15
N ILE A 646 1.99 -1.20 -18.87
CA ILE A 646 3.16 -1.12 -18.00
C ILE A 646 4.24 -2.16 -18.33
N GLY A 647 3.85 -3.35 -18.77
CA GLY A 647 4.79 -4.35 -19.25
C GLY A 647 5.58 -3.82 -20.45
N PHE A 648 4.90 -3.11 -21.34
CA PHE A 648 5.51 -2.44 -22.48
C PHE A 648 6.49 -1.34 -22.03
N VAL A 649 6.09 -0.42 -21.14
CA VAL A 649 6.97 0.64 -20.60
C VAL A 649 8.25 0.05 -19.99
N VAL A 650 8.12 -0.98 -19.16
CA VAL A 650 9.27 -1.66 -18.51
C VAL A 650 10.19 -2.30 -19.55
N SER A 651 9.63 -2.92 -20.59
CA SER A 651 10.41 -3.58 -21.65
C SER A 651 11.27 -2.60 -22.47
N MET A 652 10.83 -1.34 -22.59
CA MET A 652 11.57 -0.29 -23.32
C MET A 652 12.75 0.27 -22.50
N CYS A 653 12.74 0.12 -21.18
CA CYS A 653 13.77 0.63 -20.26
C CYS A 653 15.07 -0.21 -20.21
N ALA A 654 15.28 -1.13 -21.17
CA ALA A 654 16.52 -1.88 -21.37
C ALA A 654 17.11 -2.57 -20.11
N GLY A 655 16.25 -3.08 -19.22
CA GLY A 655 16.66 -3.77 -18.00
C GLY A 655 17.00 -2.87 -16.81
N LEU A 656 16.85 -1.55 -16.96
CA LEU A 656 17.13 -0.58 -15.90
C LEU A 656 15.97 -0.41 -14.91
N VAL A 657 14.79 -0.95 -15.24
CA VAL A 657 13.56 -0.84 -14.44
C VAL A 657 13.02 -2.24 -14.16
N THR A 658 12.45 -2.40 -12.96
CA THR A 658 11.72 -3.60 -12.54
C THR A 658 10.30 -3.22 -12.11
N PHE A 659 9.34 -4.08 -12.44
CA PHE A 659 7.95 -3.97 -12.03
C PHE A 659 7.54 -5.23 -11.27
N ASP A 660 6.92 -5.05 -10.11
CA ASP A 660 6.37 -6.13 -9.31
C ASP A 660 4.84 -6.08 -9.31
N LYS A 661 4.23 -7.20 -9.71
CA LYS A 661 2.76 -7.32 -9.84
C LYS A 661 2.04 -7.46 -8.51
N GLU A 662 2.74 -7.90 -7.45
CA GLU A 662 2.14 -8.13 -6.14
C GLU A 662 2.06 -6.84 -5.30
N SER A 663 3.12 -6.03 -5.34
CA SER A 663 3.20 -4.74 -4.62
C SER A 663 2.80 -3.53 -5.44
N ASP A 664 2.60 -3.69 -6.75
CA ASP A 664 2.29 -2.61 -7.71
C ASP A 664 3.34 -1.48 -7.75
N VAL A 665 4.60 -1.81 -7.43
CA VAL A 665 5.71 -0.84 -7.37
C VAL A 665 6.61 -0.95 -8.59
N ILE A 666 6.93 0.22 -9.16
CA ILE A 666 7.94 0.36 -10.21
C ILE A 666 9.18 1.03 -9.63
N ARG A 667 10.35 0.45 -9.90
CA ARG A 667 11.62 0.97 -9.42
C ARG A 667 12.77 0.68 -10.37
N LEU A 668 13.83 1.46 -10.23
CA LEU A 668 15.12 1.13 -10.84
C LEU A 668 15.57 -0.25 -10.36
N VAL A 669 16.29 -0.96 -11.25
CA VAL A 669 16.80 -2.31 -10.98
C VAL A 669 17.69 -2.36 -9.75
N HIS A 670 18.41 -1.27 -9.45
CA HIS A 670 19.25 -1.14 -8.27
C HIS A 670 19.57 0.33 -7.96
N TYR A 671 19.96 0.66 -6.72
CA TYR A 671 20.33 2.04 -6.35
C TYR A 671 21.54 2.55 -7.15
N THR A 672 22.45 1.68 -7.59
CA THR A 672 23.62 2.10 -8.38
C THR A 672 23.22 2.68 -9.73
N THR A 673 22.03 2.32 -10.22
CA THR A 673 21.44 2.94 -11.41
C THR A 673 21.07 4.39 -11.11
N GLN A 674 20.54 4.69 -9.92
CA GLN A 674 20.30 6.06 -9.47
C GLN A 674 21.60 6.85 -9.39
N GLU A 675 22.64 6.30 -8.75
CA GLU A 675 23.95 6.99 -8.64
C GLU A 675 24.59 7.26 -10.01
N TYR A 676 24.41 6.35 -10.98
CA TYR A 676 24.83 6.58 -12.35
C TYR A 676 24.07 7.74 -13.01
N PHE A 677 22.75 7.81 -12.82
CA PHE A 677 21.93 8.90 -13.34
C PHE A 677 22.26 10.24 -12.69
N GLU A 678 22.44 10.29 -11.37
CA GLU A 678 22.82 11.52 -10.67
C GLU A 678 24.17 12.07 -11.15
N ARG A 679 25.17 11.20 -11.35
CA ARG A 679 26.48 11.59 -11.90
C ARG A 679 26.42 12.07 -13.36
N ASN A 680 25.44 11.59 -14.12
CA ASN A 680 25.28 11.87 -15.55
C ASN A 680 23.98 12.64 -15.84
N TRP A 681 23.48 13.39 -14.87
CA TRP A 681 22.14 13.97 -14.92
C TRP A 681 21.96 14.93 -16.08
N ALA A 682 22.91 15.84 -16.25
CA ALA A 682 22.92 16.81 -17.33
C ALA A 682 22.95 16.17 -18.73
N THR A 683 23.47 14.94 -18.84
CA THR A 683 23.53 14.20 -20.11
C THR A 683 22.21 13.53 -20.43
N TRP A 684 21.60 12.86 -19.45
CA TRP A 684 20.43 12.00 -19.69
C TRP A 684 19.09 12.68 -19.41
N PHE A 685 19.04 13.55 -18.40
CA PHE A 685 17.81 14.13 -17.85
C PHE A 685 17.90 15.66 -17.66
N PRO A 686 18.45 16.43 -18.63
CA PRO A 686 18.65 17.88 -18.45
C PRO A 686 17.35 18.65 -18.17
N ASN A 687 16.21 18.16 -18.67
CA ASN A 687 14.90 18.80 -18.53
C ASN A 687 13.93 18.03 -17.64
N ALA A 688 14.36 16.98 -16.92
CA ALA A 688 13.42 16.09 -16.25
C ALA A 688 12.51 16.80 -15.23
N HIS A 689 13.04 17.75 -14.45
CA HIS A 689 12.22 18.54 -13.53
C HIS A 689 11.23 19.44 -14.28
N THR A 690 11.60 19.98 -15.44
CA THR A 690 10.70 20.72 -16.32
C THR A 690 9.58 19.83 -16.84
N ASP A 691 9.90 18.68 -17.44
CA ASP A 691 8.90 17.77 -18.03
C ASP A 691 7.91 17.24 -16.96
N ILE A 692 8.41 16.90 -15.78
CA ILE A 692 7.58 16.46 -14.64
C ILE A 692 6.69 17.60 -14.15
N THR A 693 7.23 18.82 -14.05
CA THR A 693 6.47 20.00 -13.65
C THR A 693 5.35 20.30 -14.64
N GLU A 694 5.65 20.28 -15.94
CA GLU A 694 4.64 20.49 -17.00
C GLU A 694 3.50 19.49 -16.86
N LYS A 695 3.81 18.20 -16.77
CA LYS A 695 2.81 17.14 -16.65
C LYS A 695 2.01 17.24 -15.35
N CYS A 696 2.65 17.48 -14.20
CA CYS A 696 1.94 17.65 -12.94
C CYS A 696 1.01 18.88 -12.98
N VAL A 697 1.49 20.03 -13.45
CA VAL A 697 0.72 21.27 -13.48
C VAL A 697 -0.41 21.18 -14.51
N THR A 698 -0.17 20.62 -15.69
CA THR A 698 -1.22 20.33 -16.68
C THR A 698 -2.30 19.43 -16.09
N TYR A 699 -1.90 18.35 -15.41
CA TYR A 699 -2.87 17.45 -14.76
C TYR A 699 -3.72 18.21 -13.73
N LEU A 700 -3.11 19.05 -12.89
CA LEU A 700 -3.83 19.84 -11.89
C LEU A 700 -4.73 20.93 -12.50
N LEU A 701 -4.48 21.34 -13.75
CA LEU A 701 -5.31 22.27 -14.50
C LEU A 701 -6.52 21.62 -15.20
N PHE A 702 -6.63 20.28 -15.22
CA PHE A 702 -7.73 19.58 -15.87
C PHE A 702 -9.12 20.02 -15.39
N GLN A 703 -10.11 19.94 -16.29
CA GLN A 703 -11.47 20.44 -16.06
C GLN A 703 -12.14 19.79 -14.84
N ASP A 704 -11.77 18.55 -14.52
CA ASP A 704 -12.26 17.81 -13.35
C ASP A 704 -12.03 18.54 -12.02
N PHE A 705 -11.03 19.43 -11.96
CA PHE A 705 -10.68 20.18 -10.76
C PHE A 705 -11.25 21.61 -10.74
N GLU A 706 -12.08 22.01 -11.71
CA GLU A 706 -12.70 23.35 -11.73
C GLU A 706 -13.61 23.63 -10.53
N ALA A 707 -14.19 22.59 -9.92
CA ALA A 707 -15.02 22.73 -8.73
C ALA A 707 -14.21 23.12 -7.47
N GLY A 708 -12.88 23.03 -7.51
CA GLY A 708 -12.00 23.38 -6.40
C GLY A 708 -11.96 22.33 -5.29
N CYS A 709 -11.97 22.77 -4.02
CA CYS A 709 -11.97 21.88 -2.87
C CYS A 709 -13.24 21.02 -2.82
N THR A 710 -13.09 19.78 -2.38
CA THR A 710 -14.21 18.88 -2.11
C THR A 710 -14.85 19.16 -0.75
N PRO A 711 -16.17 18.95 -0.57
CA PRO A 711 -16.86 19.28 0.68
C PRO A 711 -16.56 18.34 1.85
N THR A 712 -16.08 17.12 1.61
CA THR A 712 -15.82 16.13 2.67
C THR A 712 -14.52 15.37 2.42
N ASN A 713 -13.95 14.79 3.49
CA ASN A 713 -12.77 13.92 3.37
C ASN A 713 -13.05 12.68 2.54
N HIS A 714 -14.28 12.16 2.60
CA HIS A 714 -14.70 11.07 1.75
C HIS A 714 -14.60 11.46 0.27
N ASP A 715 -15.10 12.64 -0.11
CA ASP A 715 -15.04 13.13 -1.49
C ASP A 715 -13.59 13.37 -1.95
N LEU A 716 -12.71 13.84 -1.05
CA LEU A 716 -11.28 13.97 -1.32
C LEU A 716 -10.61 12.61 -1.53
N VAL A 717 -10.91 11.63 -0.68
CA VAL A 717 -10.40 10.25 -0.81
C VAL A 717 -10.92 9.60 -2.09
N GLU A 718 -12.18 9.82 -2.45
CA GLU A 718 -12.72 9.39 -3.74
C GLU A 718 -12.02 10.08 -4.91
N ARG A 719 -11.71 11.39 -4.81
CA ARG A 719 -10.88 12.09 -5.80
C ARG A 719 -9.49 11.46 -5.93
N PHE A 720 -8.85 11.03 -4.85
CA PHE A 720 -7.57 10.31 -4.92
C PHE A 720 -7.69 8.96 -5.64
N LYS A 721 -8.83 8.28 -5.53
CA LYS A 721 -9.08 7.00 -6.23
C LYS A 721 -9.44 7.20 -7.70
N SER A 722 -10.25 8.21 -8.02
CA SER A 722 -10.69 8.48 -9.40
C SER A 722 -9.60 9.16 -10.24
N HIS A 723 -8.74 9.95 -9.60
CA HIS A 723 -7.66 10.69 -10.25
C HIS A 723 -6.30 10.24 -9.71
N ILE A 724 -5.81 9.11 -10.23
CA ILE A 724 -4.67 8.37 -9.68
C ILE A 724 -3.41 9.23 -9.47
N LEU A 725 -3.10 10.15 -10.40
CA LEU A 725 -1.93 11.02 -10.30
C LEU A 725 -2.15 12.26 -9.40
N TYR A 726 -3.40 12.60 -9.09
CA TYR A 726 -3.78 13.86 -8.43
C TYR A 726 -3.05 14.06 -7.11
N HIS A 727 -3.01 13.02 -6.28
CA HIS A 727 -2.37 13.06 -4.98
C HIS A 727 -0.87 13.37 -5.08
N TYR A 728 -0.16 12.64 -5.93
CA TYR A 728 1.26 12.89 -6.18
C TYR A 728 1.48 14.30 -6.76
N ALA A 729 0.72 14.67 -7.80
CA ALA A 729 0.88 15.94 -8.49
C ALA A 729 0.67 17.11 -7.53
N ALA A 730 -0.43 17.15 -6.78
CA ALA A 730 -0.77 18.26 -5.89
C ALA A 730 0.28 18.50 -4.80
N GLN A 731 0.91 17.43 -4.29
CA GLN A 731 1.92 17.52 -3.23
C GLN A 731 3.33 17.82 -3.75
N ASN A 732 3.66 17.43 -4.98
CA ASN A 732 5.05 17.38 -5.44
C ASN A 732 5.37 18.31 -6.62
N TRP A 733 4.38 18.85 -7.32
CA TRP A 733 4.61 19.69 -8.49
C TRP A 733 5.53 20.88 -8.18
N GLY A 734 5.34 21.54 -7.03
CA GLY A 734 6.10 22.72 -6.65
C GLY A 734 7.57 22.42 -6.34
N TYR A 735 7.86 21.26 -5.73
CA TYR A 735 9.24 20.82 -5.51
C TYR A 735 9.98 20.50 -6.82
N HIS A 736 9.27 20.01 -7.84
CA HIS A 736 9.85 19.88 -9.17
C HIS A 736 10.01 21.24 -9.86
N ALA A 737 9.04 22.14 -9.67
CA ALA A 737 9.04 23.46 -10.28
C ALA A 737 10.23 24.33 -9.84
N VAL A 738 10.67 24.27 -8.58
CA VAL A 738 11.85 25.00 -8.08
C VAL A 738 13.11 24.70 -8.91
N GLU A 739 13.27 23.46 -9.33
CA GLU A 739 14.42 22.99 -10.12
C GLU A 739 14.19 23.10 -11.64
N SER A 740 12.99 23.53 -12.06
CA SER A 740 12.58 23.61 -13.46
C SER A 740 12.98 24.92 -14.14
N SER A 741 13.16 24.88 -15.46
CA SER A 741 13.37 26.08 -16.28
C SER A 741 12.11 26.95 -16.42
N ILE A 742 10.93 26.39 -16.19
CA ILE A 742 9.62 27.04 -16.37
C ILE A 742 9.08 27.69 -15.08
N GLU A 743 9.85 27.71 -14.00
CA GLU A 743 9.48 28.42 -12.78
C GLU A 743 9.19 29.90 -13.08
N GLY A 744 8.03 30.40 -12.65
CA GLY A 744 7.52 31.72 -13.03
C GLY A 744 6.91 31.81 -14.44
N GLY A 745 6.83 30.71 -15.18
CA GLY A 745 6.21 30.63 -16.50
C GLY A 745 4.68 30.62 -16.46
N GLU A 746 4.06 30.88 -17.62
CA GLU A 746 2.60 31.03 -17.77
C GLU A 746 1.83 29.84 -17.21
N LEU A 747 2.25 28.61 -17.51
CA LEU A 747 1.58 27.38 -17.05
C LEU A 747 1.45 27.28 -15.53
N ILE A 748 2.52 27.59 -14.78
CA ILE A 748 2.50 27.60 -13.31
C ILE A 748 1.66 28.77 -12.79
N LEU A 749 1.79 29.94 -13.43
CA LEU A 749 1.02 31.11 -13.04
C LEU A 749 -0.48 30.92 -13.28
N ASP A 750 -0.90 30.19 -14.30
CA ASP A 750 -2.30 29.87 -14.55
C ASP A 750 -2.88 29.01 -13.42
N LEU A 751 -2.12 28.02 -12.95
CA LEU A 751 -2.50 27.23 -11.77
C LEU A 751 -2.62 28.13 -10.53
N LEU A 752 -1.63 28.98 -10.26
CA LEU A 752 -1.58 29.82 -9.06
C LEU A 752 -2.60 30.98 -9.07
N LYS A 753 -3.04 31.43 -10.25
CA LYS A 753 -4.08 32.48 -10.37
C LYS A 753 -5.50 31.93 -10.25
N THR A 754 -5.69 30.64 -10.53
CA THR A 754 -7.02 30.04 -10.56
C THR A 754 -7.43 29.58 -9.16
N LYS A 755 -8.30 30.36 -8.51
CA LYS A 755 -8.74 30.13 -7.11
C LYS A 755 -9.22 28.70 -6.85
N SER A 756 -10.07 28.16 -7.72
CA SER A 756 -10.58 26.79 -7.57
C SER A 756 -9.43 25.76 -7.56
N LYS A 757 -8.51 25.84 -8.51
CA LYS A 757 -7.37 24.91 -8.61
C LYS A 757 -6.42 25.04 -7.42
N VAL A 758 -6.14 26.26 -6.98
CA VAL A 758 -5.35 26.52 -5.76
C VAL A 758 -6.01 25.88 -4.54
N SER A 759 -7.31 26.07 -4.37
CA SER A 759 -8.08 25.48 -3.28
C SER A 759 -8.05 23.95 -3.31
N ALA A 760 -8.20 23.35 -4.49
CA ALA A 760 -8.07 21.91 -4.69
C ALA A 760 -6.67 21.39 -4.32
N CYS A 761 -5.60 22.04 -4.82
CA CYS A 761 -4.22 21.65 -4.50
C CYS A 761 -3.92 21.77 -3.01
N SER A 762 -4.37 22.87 -2.40
CA SER A 762 -4.18 23.13 -0.97
C SER A 762 -4.85 22.05 -0.12
N GLN A 763 -6.08 21.64 -0.45
CA GLN A 763 -6.78 20.57 0.26
C GLN A 763 -6.00 19.24 0.24
N ALA A 764 -5.45 18.84 -0.92
CA ALA A 764 -4.67 17.61 -1.04
C ALA A 764 -3.30 17.70 -0.31
N MET A 765 -2.68 18.88 -0.30
CA MET A 765 -1.42 19.13 0.43
C MET A 765 -1.61 18.97 1.95
N LEU A 766 -2.71 19.49 2.49
CA LEU A 766 -2.97 19.50 3.93
C LEU A 766 -3.39 18.14 4.49
N TYR A 767 -3.96 17.29 3.63
CA TYR A 767 -4.46 15.97 4.00
C TYR A 767 -3.37 15.08 4.62
N ASP A 768 -2.15 15.03 4.10
CA ASP A 768 -1.08 14.18 4.65
C ASP A 768 -0.22 14.90 5.70
N GLY A 769 -0.05 16.23 5.59
CA GLY A 769 0.85 17.01 6.45
C GLY A 769 0.34 17.24 7.88
N TYR A 770 -0.98 17.20 8.07
CA TYR A 770 -1.63 17.60 9.32
C TYR A 770 -2.74 16.60 9.73
N GLY A 771 -2.41 15.32 9.82
CA GLY A 771 -3.35 14.21 10.10
C GLY A 771 -4.25 14.30 11.34
N LEU A 772 -4.17 15.38 12.15
CA LEU A 772 -5.07 15.70 13.27
C LEU A 772 -6.09 16.82 12.95
N LEU A 773 -5.92 17.56 11.86
CA LEU A 773 -6.80 18.68 11.45
C LEU A 773 -7.95 18.23 10.54
N ILE A 774 -7.90 17.01 10.00
CA ILE A 774 -8.87 16.47 9.04
C ILE A 774 -10.26 16.24 9.67
N GLU A 775 -10.34 15.76 10.92
CA GLU A 775 -11.61 15.68 11.69
C GLU A 775 -12.13 17.07 12.10
N ARG A 776 -11.29 18.11 12.07
CA ARG A 776 -11.63 19.49 12.47
C ARG A 776 -12.10 20.34 11.30
N TYR A 777 -11.52 20.11 10.12
CA TYR A 777 -12.00 20.62 8.82
C TYR A 777 -13.47 20.23 8.59
N GLU A 778 -13.88 19.02 9.00
CA GLU A 778 -15.26 18.55 8.94
C GLU A 778 -16.24 19.42 9.74
N ARG A 779 -15.86 19.94 10.91
CA ARG A 779 -16.76 20.79 11.73
C ARG A 779 -17.00 22.16 11.11
N LEU A 780 -16.03 22.69 10.36
CA LEU A 780 -16.14 23.98 9.70
C LEU A 780 -17.02 23.90 8.45
N LEU A 781 -16.88 22.82 7.65
CA LEU A 781 -17.71 22.55 6.47
C LEU A 781 -19.19 22.29 6.81
N ILE A 782 -19.51 21.71 7.97
CA ILE A 782 -20.89 21.50 8.44
C ILE A 782 -21.63 22.82 8.73
N SER A 783 -20.92 23.94 8.95
CA SER A 783 -21.54 25.19 9.42
C SER A 783 -22.12 26.10 8.33
N GLY A 784 -21.84 25.84 7.04
CA GLY A 784 -22.42 26.60 5.92
C GLY A 784 -22.12 28.10 5.90
N LEU A 785 -21.10 28.57 6.62
CA LEU A 785 -20.72 29.98 6.70
C LEU A 785 -19.75 30.36 5.58
N PRO A 786 -19.95 31.49 4.88
CA PRO A 786 -19.01 31.97 3.88
C PRO A 786 -17.74 32.47 4.57
N TYR A 787 -16.63 31.78 4.36
CA TYR A 787 -15.31 32.26 4.81
C TYR A 787 -14.64 33.03 3.68
N GLU A 788 -14.19 34.26 3.97
CA GLU A 788 -13.63 35.18 2.97
C GLU A 788 -12.12 34.98 2.70
N THR A 789 -11.45 33.97 3.31
CA THR A 789 -9.99 33.80 3.17
C THR A 789 -9.56 32.35 2.92
N GLU A 790 -9.62 31.94 1.65
CA GLU A 790 -9.05 30.68 1.13
C GLU A 790 -7.53 30.84 0.89
N MET A 791 -6.75 29.75 0.96
CA MET A 791 -5.34 29.78 0.54
C MET A 791 -5.22 30.34 -0.88
N THR A 792 -4.32 31.30 -1.07
CA THR A 792 -4.06 31.94 -2.37
C THR A 792 -2.88 31.29 -3.08
N GLY A 793 -2.71 31.56 -4.38
CA GLY A 793 -1.51 31.13 -5.11
C GLY A 793 -0.21 31.63 -4.49
N MET A 794 -0.24 32.76 -3.78
CA MET A 794 0.91 33.29 -3.04
C MET A 794 1.30 32.36 -1.87
N HIS A 795 0.32 31.75 -1.19
CA HIS A 795 0.58 30.79 -0.12
C HIS A 795 1.25 29.53 -0.65
N LEU A 796 0.75 28.97 -1.78
CA LEU A 796 1.37 27.81 -2.41
C LEU A 796 2.78 28.13 -2.94
N ALA A 797 2.97 29.29 -3.57
CA ALA A 797 4.28 29.73 -4.01
C ALA A 797 5.27 29.87 -2.84
N ALA A 798 4.80 30.40 -1.71
CA ALA A 798 5.59 30.51 -0.50
C ALA A 798 5.88 29.17 0.18
N TYR A 799 4.93 28.26 0.21
CA TYR A 799 5.10 26.90 0.74
C TYR A 799 6.19 26.11 -0.02
N PHE A 800 6.18 26.18 -1.36
CA PHE A 800 7.14 25.47 -2.19
C PHE A 800 8.46 26.22 -2.44
N GLY A 801 8.55 27.52 -2.12
CA GLY A 801 9.76 28.32 -2.35
C GLY A 801 9.90 28.85 -3.79
N LEU A 802 8.80 29.06 -4.52
CA LEU A 802 8.78 29.48 -5.92
C LEU A 802 9.04 30.99 -6.06
N SER A 803 10.31 31.38 -6.07
CA SER A 803 10.72 32.80 -6.03
C SER A 803 10.30 33.63 -7.26
N LYS A 804 10.43 33.13 -8.50
CA LYS A 804 9.99 33.88 -9.69
C LYS A 804 8.46 33.93 -9.78
N SER A 805 7.77 32.84 -9.45
CA SER A 805 6.30 32.85 -9.36
C SER A 805 5.80 33.82 -8.30
N THR A 806 6.46 33.87 -7.12
CA THR A 806 6.17 34.86 -6.06
C THR A 806 6.35 36.27 -6.58
N SER A 807 7.48 36.56 -7.24
CA SER A 807 7.74 37.88 -7.83
C SER A 807 6.68 38.25 -8.87
N ALA A 808 6.29 37.32 -9.75
CA ALA A 808 5.27 37.57 -10.76
C ALA A 808 3.88 37.79 -10.15
N LEU A 809 3.52 37.05 -9.10
CA LEU A 809 2.27 37.24 -8.38
C LEU A 809 2.21 38.59 -7.66
N LEU A 810 3.32 39.05 -7.05
CA LEU A 810 3.40 40.34 -6.36
C LEU A 810 3.21 41.54 -7.30
N GLU A 811 3.57 41.40 -8.58
CA GLU A 811 3.31 42.43 -9.61
C GLU A 811 1.83 42.49 -10.04
N ILE A 812 1.08 41.39 -9.88
CA ILE A 812 -0.33 41.29 -10.27
C ILE A 812 -1.26 41.58 -9.09
N SER A 813 -0.91 41.11 -7.91
CA SER A 813 -1.64 41.30 -6.66
C SER A 813 -0.63 41.61 -5.53
N PRO A 814 -0.55 42.87 -5.07
CA PRO A 814 0.45 43.30 -4.09
C PRO A 814 0.12 42.90 -2.65
N ASP A 815 -0.97 42.17 -2.40
CA ASP A 815 -1.35 41.75 -1.06
C ASP A 815 -0.46 40.59 -0.58
N ALA A 816 0.70 40.95 -0.04
CA ALA A 816 1.69 40.02 0.50
C ALA A 816 1.28 39.42 1.87
N ASP A 817 0.29 40.04 2.53
CA ASP A 817 -0.19 39.68 3.88
C ASP A 817 -1.60 39.05 3.84
N ALA A 818 -2.04 38.59 2.67
CA ALA A 818 -3.26 37.81 2.53
C ALA A 818 -3.22 36.66 3.53
N LYS A 819 -4.29 36.49 4.29
CA LYS A 819 -4.41 35.42 5.29
C LYS A 819 -5.13 34.22 4.68
N ASP A 820 -4.74 33.02 5.09
CA ASP A 820 -5.50 31.80 4.81
C ASP A 820 -6.52 31.51 5.93
N TYR A 821 -7.10 30.30 5.90
CA TYR A 821 -8.09 29.84 6.88
C TYR A 821 -7.51 29.59 8.29
N PHE A 822 -6.18 29.54 8.43
CA PHE A 822 -5.49 29.54 9.72
C PHE A 822 -5.09 30.94 10.18
N GLY A 823 -5.38 31.98 9.39
CA GLY A 823 -4.87 33.33 9.65
C GLY A 823 -3.38 33.49 9.30
N ARG A 824 -2.78 32.50 8.64
CA ARG A 824 -1.37 32.50 8.24
C ARG A 824 -1.16 33.30 6.96
N THR A 825 -0.04 34.00 6.87
CA THR A 825 0.39 34.72 5.66
C THR A 825 1.36 33.88 4.82
N PRO A 826 1.57 34.21 3.54
CA PRO A 826 2.65 33.62 2.73
C PRO A 826 4.01 33.68 3.43
N LEU A 827 4.30 34.76 4.15
CA LEU A 827 5.54 34.92 4.92
C LEU A 827 5.68 33.83 6.00
N SER A 828 4.59 33.51 6.71
CA SER A 828 4.61 32.44 7.72
C SER A 828 4.84 31.05 7.12
N TRP A 829 4.30 30.76 5.93
CA TRP A 829 4.51 29.50 5.22
C TRP A 829 5.94 29.37 4.70
N ALA A 830 6.49 30.45 4.13
CA ALA A 830 7.89 30.48 3.71
C ALA A 830 8.85 30.35 4.91
N ALA A 831 8.49 30.95 6.05
CA ALA A 831 9.30 30.87 7.27
C ALA A 831 9.32 29.48 7.89
N GLU A 832 8.19 28.80 7.95
CA GLU A 832 8.09 27.41 8.41
C GLU A 832 8.91 26.46 7.51
N ASN A 833 8.96 26.70 6.19
CA ASN A 833 9.63 25.81 5.24
C ASN A 833 11.08 26.25 4.90
N GLY A 834 11.57 27.34 5.48
CA GLY A 834 12.97 27.76 5.33
C GLY A 834 13.31 28.50 4.01
N HIS A 835 12.32 29.06 3.31
CA HIS A 835 12.48 29.61 1.95
C HIS A 835 12.98 31.07 1.94
N GLU A 836 14.28 31.26 2.21
CA GLU A 836 14.91 32.59 2.33
C GLU A 836 14.65 33.54 1.16
N ALA A 837 14.72 33.04 -0.09
CA ALA A 837 14.53 33.87 -1.29
C ALA A 837 13.10 34.45 -1.38
N VAL A 838 12.09 33.64 -1.03
CA VAL A 838 10.69 34.11 -1.01
C VAL A 838 10.48 35.11 0.13
N ILE A 839 11.06 34.86 1.30
CA ILE A 839 10.98 35.79 2.44
C ILE A 839 11.55 37.16 2.05
N LYS A 840 12.73 37.21 1.41
CA LYS A 840 13.29 38.48 0.93
C LYS A 840 12.34 39.23 0.01
N LEU A 841 11.74 38.53 -0.97
CA LEU A 841 10.80 39.13 -1.91
C LEU A 841 9.54 39.70 -1.21
N LEU A 842 8.96 38.94 -0.28
CA LEU A 842 7.79 39.37 0.49
C LEU A 842 8.12 40.61 1.37
N LEU A 843 9.25 40.58 2.08
CA LEU A 843 9.67 41.69 2.94
C LEU A 843 10.08 42.94 2.16
N ASP A 844 10.66 42.78 0.98
CA ASP A 844 10.99 43.93 0.09
C ASP A 844 9.73 44.57 -0.52
N LYS A 845 8.59 43.86 -0.49
CA LYS A 845 7.25 44.39 -0.80
C LYS A 845 6.45 44.76 0.46
N ASN A 846 7.11 44.96 1.59
CA ASN A 846 6.54 45.39 2.88
C ASN A 846 5.55 44.40 3.52
N ALA A 847 5.71 43.10 3.32
CA ALA A 847 4.98 42.11 4.11
C ALA A 847 5.27 42.29 5.61
N ASP A 848 4.23 42.21 6.43
CA ASP A 848 4.32 42.39 7.88
C ASP A 848 4.94 41.16 8.55
N VAL A 849 6.08 41.36 9.23
CA VAL A 849 6.86 40.33 9.93
C VAL A 849 6.20 39.83 11.20
N GLU A 850 5.24 40.57 11.75
CA GLU A 850 4.59 40.27 13.03
C GLU A 850 3.21 39.63 12.90
N VAL A 851 2.77 39.30 11.68
CA VAL A 851 1.44 38.69 11.50
C VAL A 851 1.41 37.30 12.14
N THR A 852 0.71 37.20 13.27
CA THR A 852 0.47 35.93 13.94
C THR A 852 -0.59 35.12 13.22
N ASP A 853 -0.47 33.80 13.27
CA ASP A 853 -1.59 32.92 12.95
C ASP A 853 -2.78 33.08 13.94
N GLY A 854 -3.94 32.59 13.53
CA GLY A 854 -5.18 32.63 14.30
C GLY A 854 -6.21 33.64 13.78
N LEU A 855 -7.47 33.25 13.85
CA LEU A 855 -8.62 34.12 13.62
C LEU A 855 -8.81 34.96 14.89
N GLY A 856 -8.95 36.29 14.80
CA GLY A 856 -9.21 37.13 15.97
C GLY A 856 -10.52 36.76 16.71
N GLN A 857 -10.91 37.53 17.73
CA GLN A 857 -12.17 37.36 18.46
C GLN A 857 -13.40 37.59 17.54
N THR A 858 -13.76 36.59 16.75
CA THR A 858 -14.99 36.56 15.96
C THR A 858 -16.07 35.78 16.72
N PRO A 859 -17.37 35.97 16.43
CA PRO A 859 -18.45 35.19 17.06
C PRO A 859 -18.35 33.66 16.85
N LEU A 860 -17.50 33.20 15.92
CA LEU A 860 -17.15 31.78 15.70
C LEU A 860 -16.11 31.22 16.68
N SER A 861 -15.38 32.09 17.40
CA SER A 861 -14.37 31.69 18.41
C SER A 861 -14.96 30.89 19.58
N GLN A 862 -16.27 30.89 19.76
CA GLN A 862 -16.93 30.10 20.81
C GLN A 862 -17.12 28.61 20.42
N ALA A 863 -17.02 28.28 19.13
CA ALA A 863 -17.24 26.92 18.61
C ALA A 863 -16.01 26.29 17.94
N ALA A 864 -14.96 27.08 17.63
CA ALA A 864 -13.74 26.62 16.97
C ALA A 864 -12.49 26.68 17.89
N ILE A 865 -12.28 25.60 18.65
CA ILE A 865 -11.03 24.83 18.85
C ILE A 865 -9.72 25.52 19.32
N ASN A 866 -9.11 24.90 20.34
CA ASN A 866 -7.83 25.20 21.03
C ASN A 866 -6.52 25.14 20.19
N ASP A 867 -6.52 25.37 18.87
CA ASP A 867 -5.29 25.37 18.01
C ASP A 867 -4.90 26.77 17.53
N GLU A 868 -5.43 27.80 18.17
CA GLU A 868 -4.92 29.14 18.02
C GLU A 868 -3.59 29.27 18.78
N TYR A 869 -2.46 29.07 18.11
CA TYR A 869 -1.15 29.26 18.72
C TYR A 869 -0.77 30.73 18.79
N GLY A 870 -1.15 31.57 17.82
CA GLY A 870 -0.69 32.96 17.78
C GLY A 870 0.80 33.06 17.43
N GLN A 871 1.34 32.12 16.66
CA GLN A 871 2.75 32.10 16.30
C GLN A 871 3.05 33.10 15.19
N THR A 872 4.16 33.83 15.34
CA THR A 872 4.74 34.70 14.29
C THR A 872 5.58 33.89 13.28
N PRO A 873 5.88 34.43 12.08
CA PRO A 873 6.84 33.83 11.16
C PRO A 873 8.18 33.49 11.82
N LEU A 874 8.66 34.33 12.75
CA LEU A 874 9.89 34.06 13.51
C LEU A 874 9.75 32.84 14.42
N SER A 875 8.59 32.67 15.06
CA SER A 875 8.29 31.51 15.91
C SER A 875 8.27 30.21 15.09
N TRP A 876 7.63 30.22 13.92
CA TRP A 876 7.61 29.10 12.98
C TRP A 876 9.03 28.72 12.50
N ALA A 877 9.83 29.70 12.08
CA ALA A 877 11.22 29.46 11.66
C ALA A 877 12.10 28.92 12.80
N ALA A 878 11.86 29.37 14.03
CA ALA A 878 12.59 28.94 15.21
C ALA A 878 12.22 27.51 15.64
N GLU A 879 10.93 27.17 15.59
CA GLU A 879 10.41 25.82 15.84
C GLU A 879 10.99 24.79 14.86
N LYS A 880 11.14 25.14 13.57
CA LYS A 880 11.68 24.26 12.53
C LYS A 880 13.21 24.31 12.39
N GLY A 881 13.88 25.19 13.14
CA GLY A 881 15.34 25.25 13.17
C GLY A 881 15.99 25.96 11.97
N HIS A 882 15.26 26.83 11.26
CA HIS A 882 15.73 27.51 10.06
C HIS A 882 16.59 28.74 10.40
N GLU A 883 17.85 28.51 10.80
CA GLU A 883 18.78 29.56 11.26
C GLU A 883 18.90 30.77 10.31
N ALA A 884 19.06 30.54 9.00
CA ALA A 884 19.20 31.61 8.01
C ALA A 884 17.93 32.50 7.93
N VAL A 885 16.75 31.88 8.03
CA VAL A 885 15.47 32.58 8.05
C VAL A 885 15.29 33.36 9.35
N VAL A 886 15.59 32.73 10.50
CA VAL A 886 15.55 33.41 11.81
C VAL A 886 16.42 34.66 11.78
N LYS A 887 17.65 34.56 11.25
CA LYS A 887 18.54 35.69 11.10
C LYS A 887 17.94 36.80 10.21
N LEU A 888 17.39 36.42 9.06
CA LEU A 888 16.79 37.36 8.10
C LEU A 888 15.60 38.11 8.71
N LEU A 889 14.70 37.40 9.41
CA LEU A 889 13.54 38.00 10.08
C LEU A 889 13.97 38.96 11.20
N LEU A 890 14.96 38.57 12.02
CA LEU A 890 15.52 39.44 13.07
C LEU A 890 16.21 40.68 12.51
N ASP A 891 16.92 40.56 11.39
CA ASP A 891 17.55 41.70 10.71
C ASP A 891 16.51 42.65 10.08
N LYS A 892 15.27 42.18 9.91
CA LYS A 892 14.09 42.96 9.50
C LYS A 892 13.20 43.37 10.69
N ASN A 893 13.77 43.37 11.90
CA ASN A 893 13.16 43.81 13.16
C ASN A 893 11.99 42.94 13.66
N ALA A 894 11.97 41.64 13.35
CA ALA A 894 11.03 40.73 13.98
C ALA A 894 11.24 40.69 15.52
N ASP A 895 10.15 40.71 16.28
CA ASP A 895 10.18 40.72 17.74
C ASP A 895 10.62 39.35 18.27
N VAL A 896 11.84 39.33 18.84
CA VAL A 896 12.46 38.14 19.43
C VAL A 896 11.68 37.63 20.65
N ASP A 897 10.92 38.51 21.31
CA ASP A 897 10.13 38.25 22.51
C ASP A 897 8.65 38.02 22.25
N SER A 898 8.23 38.01 20.97
CA SER A 898 6.83 37.79 20.62
C SER A 898 6.32 36.50 21.25
N LYS A 899 5.21 36.61 21.96
CA LYS A 899 4.60 35.48 22.67
C LYS A 899 3.37 35.02 21.93
N ASP A 900 3.36 33.72 21.73
CA ASP A 900 2.18 33.02 21.27
C ASP A 900 1.11 32.99 22.39
N LYS A 901 -0.09 32.48 22.08
CA LYS A 901 -1.25 32.36 22.98
C LYS A 901 -0.99 31.42 24.18
N HIS A 902 0.07 30.62 24.15
CA HIS A 902 0.54 29.82 25.28
C HIS A 902 1.68 30.49 26.06
N GLY A 903 2.09 31.70 25.67
CA GLY A 903 3.18 32.43 26.27
C GLY A 903 4.56 31.93 25.86
N GLN A 904 4.66 31.11 24.81
CA GLN A 904 5.92 30.62 24.26
C GLN A 904 6.54 31.66 23.32
N THR A 905 7.84 31.87 23.46
CA THR A 905 8.66 32.72 22.57
C THR A 905 9.34 31.88 21.49
N PRO A 906 9.84 32.49 20.40
CA PRO A 906 10.69 31.80 19.43
C PRO A 906 11.85 31.02 20.07
N LEU A 907 12.47 31.58 21.12
CA LEU A 907 13.54 30.90 21.87
C LEU A 907 13.05 29.63 22.55
N SER A 908 11.86 29.66 23.15
CA SER A 908 11.28 28.48 23.81
C SER A 908 10.93 27.38 22.81
N TRP A 909 10.42 27.74 21.63
CA TRP A 909 10.15 26.80 20.54
C TRP A 909 11.43 26.14 20.02
N ALA A 910 12.48 26.92 19.75
CA ALA A 910 13.79 26.42 19.31
C ALA A 910 14.45 25.51 20.37
N ALA A 911 14.36 25.89 21.65
CA ALA A 911 14.92 25.10 22.75
C ALA A 911 14.19 23.77 22.92
N ASN A 912 12.86 23.77 22.86
CA ASN A 912 12.03 22.57 22.99
C ASN A 912 12.30 21.56 21.86
N HIS A 913 12.63 22.04 20.67
CA HIS A 913 12.96 21.22 19.50
C HIS A 913 14.45 20.93 19.31
N GLY A 914 15.31 21.38 20.24
CA GLY A 914 16.74 21.08 20.24
C GLY A 914 17.57 21.81 19.17
N HIS A 915 17.08 22.94 18.65
CA HIS A 915 17.76 23.71 17.60
C HIS A 915 18.85 24.63 18.19
N GLU A 916 19.97 24.05 18.61
CA GLU A 916 21.06 24.73 19.34
C GLU A 916 21.59 25.99 18.63
N ALA A 917 21.77 25.95 17.30
CA ALA A 917 22.26 27.09 16.53
C ALA A 917 21.27 28.27 16.56
N VAL A 918 19.97 27.99 16.44
CA VAL A 918 18.90 28.99 16.55
C VAL A 918 18.81 29.53 17.97
N VAL A 919 18.92 28.69 19.00
CA VAL A 919 18.95 29.10 20.41
C VAL A 919 20.11 30.08 20.66
N LYS A 920 21.32 29.77 20.19
CA LYS A 920 22.48 30.67 20.30
C LYS A 920 22.24 31.99 19.57
N LEU A 921 21.68 31.94 18.37
CA LEU A 921 21.37 33.13 17.57
C LEU A 921 20.38 34.04 18.30
N LEU A 922 19.27 33.51 18.80
CA LEU A 922 18.26 34.25 19.55
C LEU A 922 18.85 34.84 20.84
N LEU A 923 19.57 34.04 21.65
CA LEU A 923 20.25 34.50 22.88
C LEU A 923 21.29 35.60 22.63
N SER A 924 22.00 35.56 21.50
CA SER A 924 22.98 36.59 21.15
C SER A 924 22.33 37.96 20.90
N LYS A 925 21.10 37.99 20.37
CA LYS A 925 20.33 39.22 20.20
C LYS A 925 19.76 39.71 21.54
N TYR A 926 19.32 38.83 22.43
CA TYR A 926 18.95 39.17 23.81
C TYR A 926 20.07 39.89 24.58
N ALA A 927 21.29 39.36 24.53
CA ALA A 927 22.45 39.97 25.18
C ALA A 927 22.82 41.36 24.61
N GLY A 928 22.41 41.67 23.37
CA GLY A 928 22.57 42.98 22.76
C GLY A 928 21.54 44.02 23.22
N VAL A 929 20.31 43.59 23.55
CA VAL A 929 19.19 44.49 23.97
C VAL A 929 19.38 44.98 25.41
N ASP A 930 19.81 44.12 26.33
CA ASP A 930 20.06 44.49 27.74
C ASP A 930 21.32 45.36 27.95
N SER A 931 22.16 45.51 26.93
CA SER A 931 23.42 46.26 27.03
C SER A 931 23.28 47.78 26.85
N LYS A 932 22.06 48.30 26.59
CA LYS A 932 21.85 49.73 26.29
C LYS A 932 21.20 50.58 27.39
N ASP A 933 20.75 50.03 28.51
CA ASP A 933 19.98 50.81 29.51
C ASP A 933 20.38 50.61 30.99
N TYR A 934 21.69 50.64 31.29
CA TYR A 934 22.15 50.96 32.65
C TYR A 934 23.27 52.01 32.64
N GLY A 935 22.86 53.25 32.30
CA GLY A 935 23.66 54.46 32.44
C GLY A 935 23.06 55.44 33.46
N HIS A 936 23.30 55.15 34.74
CA HIS A 936 23.35 56.09 35.87
C HIS A 936 22.11 56.93 36.27
N GLY A 937 21.52 56.53 37.40
CA GLY A 937 20.91 57.43 38.36
C GLY A 937 21.08 56.90 39.80
N GLN A 938 22.15 57.30 40.48
CA GLN A 938 22.21 57.30 41.96
C GLN A 938 21.06 58.21 42.48
N ILE A 939 20.52 58.15 43.71
CA ILE A 939 21.15 58.16 45.04
C ILE A 939 20.08 57.79 46.11
N SER A 940 20.54 57.11 47.18
CA SER A 940 20.18 57.22 48.62
C SER A 940 18.79 56.85 49.15
N GLY A 941 18.81 55.97 50.16
CA GLY A 941 17.75 55.79 51.16
C GLY A 941 17.69 54.37 51.71
#